data_AF-A0A077LBU4-F1
#
_entry.id   AF-A0A077LBU4-F1
#
_cell.length_a   1.000
_cell.length_b   1.000
_cell.length_c   1.000
_cell.angle_alpha   90.00
_cell.angle_beta   90.00
_cell.angle_gamma   90.00
#
_symmetry.space_group_name_H-M   'P 1'
#
loop_
_entity.id
_entity.type
_entity.pdbx_description
1 polymer ?
#
loop_
_entity_poly.entity_id
_entity_poly.type
_entity_poly.pdbx_seq_one_letter_code
_entity_poly.pdbx_strand_id
1 'polypeptide(L)'
;MAVQLKILILLVVLSFAGNLTVHAAEVPALPLGAAAADKPDDKAASGPAEKTSVEEKKEPETDKPAEAEPPAAEILVEGGLLGALSSSIDDVQRALNLNGDLVDTWRLRADRAATELDKLVNKPSQRSAWQMVGDFLVLSVVWIGTFVLLHGLGRFIAKRLNRRAFMRTRTRSQALLKYVLPFTVPALICLPLTLYVSQFLPSSIGRALALCFAYATSSGVFSTSVLLCVIVMFNAGHKRTAVKILRRYTPTPLFVIGFLAALSDALTSPQIARQIGSNVTTSIAVFTGLFASAVFCVLVIRMRRPVAHLIRNRALSSRMRQPALQQSLKIFSNLWNLPILLMIMVSAINLIGAGEDSQETLRCALFTTLLLIATVFLSTVFQHFFKQPSDPAVRTGHAYKARLLSLVYACLRIVLAVTFIEVLGRIWGFSLFEFAQRNSLGRAISDSLSSIGLIFLVTWLLWVVLDTAIQEALKPPVNHRSGRQPSTRVKTILPLLRNAIKIILVVICAITTMANLGINVAPLLAGAGVVGLAIGFGSQQLVQDVITGLFIIIEDTFSVGDWVVLSTGHSGTVESLTIRTVRLRDGKGFVHSVPFGQIKAVTNQSRQFAYAFFSVQFTYDTDIDEALALIRETGHSITEDILLKNNLQGPLEVFGVDRMDLNGVVLTAQFRTSSGGQYSVGRAFNERLKKRVDQHPKVHFAQTYPQMVMNPGAAHRPPALEGPPAPAGA
;
A
#
# COMPACT_ATOMS: atom_id res chain seq x y z
N MET A 1 -6.95 10.36 -26.85
CA MET A 1 -6.45 9.83 -25.56
C MET A 1 -7.48 8.97 -24.81
N ALA A 2 -8.75 9.36 -24.71
CA ALA A 2 -9.78 8.59 -23.98
C ALA A 2 -10.16 7.24 -24.64
N VAL A 3 -10.14 7.16 -25.98
CA VAL A 3 -10.48 5.92 -26.72
C VAL A 3 -9.40 4.85 -26.58
N GLN A 4 -8.12 5.24 -26.61
CA GLN A 4 -7.01 4.29 -26.38
C GLN A 4 -6.92 3.83 -24.92
N LEU A 5 -7.32 4.69 -23.98
CA LEU A 5 -7.45 4.29 -22.57
C LEU A 5 -8.60 3.30 -22.36
N LYS A 6 -9.73 3.47 -23.06
CA LYS A 6 -10.83 2.49 -23.04
C LYS A 6 -10.44 1.15 -23.67
N ILE A 7 -9.70 1.15 -24.79
CA ILE A 7 -9.22 -0.08 -25.44
C ILE A 7 -8.21 -0.82 -24.55
N LEU A 8 -7.33 -0.09 -23.85
CA LEU A 8 -6.37 -0.68 -22.91
C LEU A 8 -7.08 -1.27 -21.67
N ILE A 9 -8.09 -0.59 -21.13
CA ILE A 9 -8.90 -1.09 -20.01
C ILE A 9 -9.74 -2.31 -20.45
N LEU A 10 -10.30 -2.27 -21.66
CA LEU A 10 -11.06 -3.40 -22.21
C LEU A 10 -10.17 -4.63 -22.47
N LEU A 11 -8.94 -4.44 -22.96
CA LEU A 11 -7.94 -5.51 -23.15
C LEU A 11 -7.49 -6.11 -21.81
N VAL A 12 -7.32 -5.29 -20.78
CA VAL A 12 -6.95 -5.75 -19.43
C VAL A 12 -8.12 -6.49 -18.76
N VAL A 13 -9.36 -6.06 -18.98
CA VAL A 13 -10.56 -6.74 -18.46
C VAL A 13 -10.84 -8.04 -19.22
N LEU A 14 -10.64 -8.09 -20.55
CA LEU A 14 -10.77 -9.31 -21.35
C LEU A 14 -9.66 -10.33 -21.07
N SER A 15 -8.42 -9.89 -20.78
CA SER A 15 -7.34 -10.79 -20.33
C SER A 15 -7.58 -11.36 -18.92
N PHE A 16 -8.36 -10.69 -18.07
CA PHE A 16 -8.73 -11.21 -16.75
C PHE A 16 -10.00 -12.08 -16.77
N ALA A 17 -10.92 -11.84 -17.70
CA ALA A 17 -12.14 -12.64 -17.85
C ALA A 17 -11.91 -14.01 -18.53
N GLY A 18 -10.84 -14.15 -19.31
CA GLY A 18 -10.54 -15.38 -20.08
C GLY A 18 -10.09 -16.60 -19.28
N ASN A 19 -9.88 -16.49 -17.96
CA ASN A 19 -9.39 -17.58 -17.11
C ASN A 19 -10.43 -18.16 -16.12
N LEU A 20 -11.71 -17.81 -16.25
CA LEU A 20 -12.79 -18.41 -15.46
C LEU A 20 -13.52 -19.50 -16.27
N THR A 21 -12.96 -20.71 -16.26
CA THR A 21 -13.75 -21.92 -16.53
C THR A 21 -14.51 -22.28 -15.26
N VAL A 22 -15.76 -21.85 -15.19
CA VAL A 22 -16.73 -22.27 -14.16
C VAL A 22 -17.06 -23.74 -14.39
N HIS A 23 -16.62 -24.64 -13.50
CA HIS A 23 -17.26 -25.94 -13.35
C HIS A 23 -18.56 -25.73 -12.58
N ALA A 24 -19.68 -25.89 -13.29
CA ALA A 24 -21.02 -25.87 -12.74
C ALA A 24 -21.18 -27.04 -11.76
N ALA A 25 -21.80 -26.74 -10.62
CA ALA A 25 -22.21 -27.71 -9.62
C ALA A 25 -23.32 -28.62 -10.16
N GLU A 26 -23.16 -29.93 -10.01
CA GLU A 26 -24.25 -30.89 -9.93
C GLU A 26 -24.38 -31.36 -8.48
N VAL A 27 -25.53 -31.02 -7.86
CA VAL A 27 -26.09 -31.68 -6.68
C VAL A 27 -27.28 -32.47 -7.21
N PRO A 28 -27.38 -33.79 -6.99
CA PRO A 28 -28.21 -34.34 -5.89
C PRO A 28 -27.65 -35.67 -5.34
N ALA A 29 -28.04 -36.29 -4.23
CA ALA A 29 -29.00 -36.07 -3.16
C ALA A 29 -28.54 -36.97 -1.99
N LEU A 30 -28.82 -36.56 -0.75
CA LEU A 30 -28.99 -37.50 0.36
C LEU A 30 -30.35 -38.18 0.20
N PRO A 31 -30.47 -39.47 0.59
CA PRO A 31 -31.21 -39.71 1.83
C PRO A 31 -30.63 -40.81 2.73
N LEU A 32 -30.84 -40.57 4.03
CA LEU A 32 -31.11 -41.49 5.15
C LEU A 32 -30.87 -43.00 5.00
N GLY A 33 -30.30 -43.60 6.06
CA GLY A 33 -30.84 -44.86 6.59
C GLY A 33 -29.86 -45.84 7.23
N ALA A 34 -29.88 -45.89 8.57
CA ALA A 34 -29.92 -47.09 9.41
C ALA A 34 -28.81 -48.18 9.34
N ALA A 35 -28.18 -48.34 10.52
CA ALA A 35 -28.13 -49.57 11.32
C ALA A 35 -27.42 -50.84 10.81
N ALA A 36 -26.50 -51.28 11.68
CA ALA A 36 -26.33 -52.64 12.20
C ALA A 36 -25.67 -53.74 11.33
N ALA A 37 -24.65 -54.31 11.98
CA ALA A 37 -24.34 -55.73 12.11
C ALA A 37 -23.55 -56.46 11.01
N ASP A 38 -22.62 -57.26 11.55
CA ASP A 38 -22.10 -58.54 11.10
C ASP A 38 -20.98 -58.65 10.04
N LYS A 39 -19.83 -59.13 10.55
CA LYS A 39 -18.90 -60.08 9.92
C LYS A 39 -19.67 -61.40 9.58
N PRO A 40 -19.16 -62.38 8.79
CA PRO A 40 -17.74 -62.75 8.64
C PRO A 40 -17.29 -63.28 7.24
N ASP A 41 -15.97 -63.55 7.15
CA ASP A 41 -15.24 -64.63 6.46
C ASP A 41 -15.71 -65.13 5.07
N ASP A 42 -14.79 -65.28 4.10
CA ASP A 42 -13.92 -66.47 3.92
C ASP A 42 -13.25 -66.44 2.52
N LYS A 43 -12.01 -66.97 2.44
CA LYS A 43 -11.36 -67.75 1.33
C LYS A 43 -11.50 -67.32 -0.15
N ALA A 44 -10.63 -67.67 -1.08
CA ALA A 44 -9.29 -68.23 -1.20
C ALA A 44 -9.04 -68.38 -2.72
N ALA A 45 -7.78 -68.24 -3.15
CA ALA A 45 -7.15 -68.92 -4.29
C ALA A 45 -7.81 -68.90 -5.69
N SER A 46 -7.12 -68.29 -6.66
CA SER A 46 -6.63 -68.98 -7.87
C SER A 46 -5.82 -68.02 -8.76
N GLY A 47 -4.56 -68.38 -9.04
CA GLY A 47 -3.87 -68.00 -10.29
C GLY A 47 -4.16 -69.04 -11.38
N PRO A 48 -3.39 -69.12 -12.50
CA PRO A 48 -2.11 -68.45 -12.78
C PRO A 48 -1.85 -68.01 -14.25
N ALA A 49 -0.62 -67.52 -14.48
CA ALA A 49 0.17 -67.44 -15.73
C ALA A 49 -0.13 -66.24 -16.69
N GLU A 50 0.85 -65.53 -17.27
CA GLU A 50 2.11 -66.00 -17.84
C GLU A 50 3.17 -64.86 -18.06
N LYS A 51 4.42 -65.13 -17.61
CA LYS A 51 5.80 -64.78 -18.11
C LYS A 51 6.13 -63.32 -18.56
N THR A 52 7.32 -62.74 -18.37
CA THR A 52 8.70 -63.31 -18.49
C THR A 52 9.77 -62.37 -17.91
N SER A 53 10.81 -62.96 -17.29
CA SER A 53 12.23 -62.54 -17.10
C SER A 53 12.58 -61.28 -16.29
N VAL A 54 13.19 -61.34 -15.08
CA VAL A 54 14.53 -61.87 -14.64
C VAL A 54 15.67 -60.90 -15.00
N GLU A 55 16.67 -60.56 -14.19
CA GLU A 55 17.10 -60.60 -12.77
C GLU A 55 18.43 -59.80 -12.76
N GLU A 56 18.90 -59.28 -11.61
CA GLU A 56 20.19 -59.69 -10.99
C GLU A 56 20.59 -58.82 -9.77
N LYS A 57 20.15 -59.31 -8.60
CA LYS A 57 20.77 -59.47 -7.26
C LYS A 57 22.11 -58.78 -6.86
N LYS A 58 22.12 -58.15 -5.67
CA LYS A 58 23.02 -58.50 -4.53
C LYS A 58 22.56 -57.95 -3.17
N GLU A 59 22.46 -58.86 -2.20
CA GLU A 59 22.12 -58.80 -0.76
C GLU A 59 23.39 -58.58 0.14
N PRO A 60 23.35 -58.63 1.51
CA PRO A 60 22.44 -58.04 2.53
C PRO A 60 23.20 -57.56 3.83
N GLU A 61 22.49 -57.47 4.97
CA GLU A 61 22.88 -57.29 6.40
C GLU A 61 22.71 -55.87 6.98
N THR A 62 22.14 -55.61 8.17
CA THR A 62 21.81 -56.47 9.34
C THR A 62 20.71 -55.81 10.21
N ASP A 63 20.01 -56.66 10.96
CA ASP A 63 18.86 -56.45 11.85
C ASP A 63 19.26 -55.95 13.26
N LYS A 64 18.49 -55.01 13.90
CA LYS A 64 18.21 -54.90 15.36
C LYS A 64 17.43 -53.61 15.77
N PRO A 65 16.75 -53.57 16.94
CA PRO A 65 15.29 -53.57 17.03
C PRO A 65 14.66 -52.29 17.60
N ALA A 66 13.33 -52.26 17.51
CA ALA A 66 12.40 -51.21 17.91
C ALA A 66 12.56 -50.69 19.34
N GLU A 67 12.53 -49.35 19.46
CA GLU A 67 12.31 -48.59 20.69
C GLU A 67 11.10 -47.66 20.45
N ALA A 68 10.15 -47.67 21.38
CA ALA A 68 8.87 -46.98 21.27
C ALA A 68 9.01 -45.46 21.46
N GLU A 69 8.50 -44.67 20.53
CA GLU A 69 8.33 -43.22 20.68
C GLU A 69 6.94 -42.89 21.28
N PRO A 70 6.82 -41.85 22.15
CA PRO A 70 5.54 -41.39 22.67
C PRO A 70 4.73 -40.66 21.58
N PRO A 71 3.39 -40.59 21.67
CA PRO A 71 2.58 -40.01 20.62
C PRO A 71 2.90 -38.51 20.50
N ALA A 72 3.39 -38.09 19.33
CA ALA A 72 3.58 -36.69 19.00
C ALA A 72 2.23 -35.95 19.04
N ALA A 73 2.25 -34.77 19.67
CA ALA A 73 1.10 -33.88 19.80
C ALA A 73 0.48 -33.55 18.44
N GLU A 74 -0.85 -33.64 18.39
CA GLU A 74 -1.69 -33.28 17.26
C GLU A 74 -1.45 -31.81 16.85
N ILE A 75 -0.80 -31.58 15.72
CA ILE A 75 -0.51 -30.23 15.20
C ILE A 75 -1.78 -29.70 14.52
N LEU A 76 -2.52 -28.85 15.24
CA LEU A 76 -3.73 -28.12 14.81
C LEU A 76 -3.47 -27.02 13.76
N VAL A 77 -2.71 -27.28 12.69
CA VAL A 77 -2.67 -26.39 11.52
C VAL A 77 -2.42 -27.20 10.23
N GLU A 78 -3.46 -27.86 9.74
CA GLU A 78 -3.48 -28.31 8.34
C GLU A 78 -3.78 -27.11 7.43
N GLY A 79 -2.78 -26.71 6.65
CA GLY A 79 -2.95 -25.75 5.55
C GLY A 79 -2.70 -24.29 5.92
N GLY A 80 -1.43 -23.91 6.09
CA GLY A 80 -1.03 -22.52 6.23
C GLY A 80 0.44 -22.27 5.93
N LEU A 81 0.76 -21.03 5.55
CA LEU A 81 2.10 -20.54 5.18
C LEU A 81 3.18 -20.88 6.23
N LEU A 82 2.79 -21.02 7.50
CA LEU A 82 3.64 -21.43 8.62
C LEU A 82 4.06 -22.91 8.55
N GLY A 83 3.16 -23.81 8.15
CA GLY A 83 3.48 -25.23 7.96
C GLY A 83 4.42 -25.44 6.76
N ALA A 84 4.25 -24.64 5.71
CA ALA A 84 5.15 -24.64 4.55
C ALA A 84 6.54 -24.06 4.90
N LEU A 85 6.61 -23.00 5.71
CA LEU A 85 7.89 -22.41 6.15
C LEU A 85 8.78 -23.44 6.88
N SER A 86 8.19 -24.30 7.72
CA SER A 86 8.92 -25.30 8.50
C SER A 86 9.63 -26.34 7.63
N SER A 87 9.00 -26.85 6.57
CA SER A 87 9.60 -27.88 5.70
C SER A 87 10.67 -27.33 4.76
N SER A 88 10.65 -26.02 4.47
CA SER A 88 11.55 -25.40 3.49
C SER A 88 12.92 -25.01 4.03
N ILE A 89 13.03 -24.81 5.34
CA ILE A 89 14.32 -24.50 5.99
C ILE A 89 15.27 -25.69 5.78
N ASP A 90 14.74 -26.92 5.80
CA ASP A 90 15.51 -28.14 5.57
C ASP A 90 15.86 -28.35 4.08
N ASP A 91 14.98 -27.97 3.14
CA ASP A 91 15.24 -28.11 1.70
C ASP A 91 16.19 -27.05 1.14
N VAL A 92 16.11 -25.80 1.63
CA VAL A 92 17.03 -24.71 1.27
C VAL A 92 18.45 -25.02 1.77
N GLN A 93 18.57 -25.66 2.92
CA GLN A 93 19.86 -26.09 3.46
C GLN A 93 20.49 -27.24 2.65
N ARG A 94 19.70 -28.14 2.06
CA ARG A 94 20.20 -29.18 1.13
C ARG A 94 20.58 -28.63 -0.23
N ALA A 95 19.86 -27.63 -0.76
CA ALA A 95 20.17 -27.01 -2.04
C ALA A 95 21.42 -26.10 -2.00
N LEU A 96 21.70 -25.49 -0.84
CA LEU A 96 22.85 -24.60 -0.61
C LEU A 96 24.09 -25.37 -0.14
N ASN A 97 24.40 -26.50 -0.77
CA ASN A 97 25.52 -27.41 -0.47
C ASN A 97 26.92 -26.75 -0.70
N LEU A 98 27.19 -25.63 -0.03
CA LEU A 98 28.19 -24.62 -0.36
C LEU A 98 29.55 -24.82 0.31
N ASN A 99 29.70 -25.80 1.21
CA ASN A 99 30.92 -25.92 2.03
C ASN A 99 31.71 -27.24 1.89
N GLY A 100 31.13 -28.31 1.33
CA GLY A 100 31.84 -29.60 1.21
C GLY A 100 32.72 -29.71 -0.04
N ASP A 101 32.13 -29.45 -1.21
CA ASP A 101 32.70 -29.88 -2.50
C ASP A 101 33.87 -29.00 -2.99
N LEU A 102 33.89 -27.71 -2.63
CA LEU A 102 34.90 -26.75 -3.11
C LEU A 102 36.27 -26.89 -2.43
N VAL A 103 36.29 -27.27 -1.14
CA VAL A 103 37.54 -27.44 -0.39
C VAL A 103 38.20 -28.77 -0.77
N ASP A 104 37.41 -29.81 -0.94
CA ASP A 104 37.89 -31.14 -1.32
C ASP A 104 38.44 -31.17 -2.76
N THR A 105 37.76 -30.50 -3.70
CA THR A 105 38.26 -30.34 -5.08
C THR A 105 39.59 -29.57 -5.14
N TRP A 106 39.75 -28.54 -4.28
CA TRP A 106 41.01 -27.80 -4.18
C TRP A 106 42.14 -28.61 -3.54
N ARG A 107 41.85 -29.37 -2.48
CA ARG A 107 42.82 -30.25 -1.83
C ARG A 107 43.33 -31.32 -2.79
N LEU A 108 42.43 -31.96 -3.53
CA LEU A 108 42.77 -32.94 -4.56
C LEU A 108 43.60 -32.34 -5.70
N ARG A 109 43.31 -31.10 -6.13
CA ARG A 109 44.10 -30.40 -7.15
C ARG A 109 45.50 -30.06 -6.66
N ALA A 110 45.64 -29.60 -5.41
CA ALA A 110 46.94 -29.29 -4.80
C ALA A 110 47.82 -30.55 -4.66
N ASP A 111 47.25 -31.67 -4.23
CA ASP A 111 47.97 -32.94 -4.11
C ASP A 111 48.43 -33.49 -5.48
N ARG A 112 47.57 -33.38 -6.52
CA ARG A 112 47.93 -33.74 -7.91
C ARG A 112 49.01 -32.83 -8.49
N ALA A 113 48.96 -31.53 -8.20
CA ALA A 113 50.00 -30.59 -8.63
C ALA A 113 51.34 -30.87 -7.92
N ALA A 114 51.32 -31.18 -6.61
CA ALA A 114 52.53 -31.52 -5.86
C ALA A 114 53.22 -32.79 -6.40
N THR A 115 52.43 -33.82 -6.72
CA THR A 115 52.94 -35.07 -7.31
C THR A 115 53.45 -34.90 -8.75
N GLU A 116 52.83 -34.05 -9.56
CA GLU A 116 53.35 -33.68 -10.88
C GLU A 116 54.66 -32.88 -10.79
N LEU A 117 54.76 -31.95 -9.84
CA LEU A 117 55.96 -31.16 -9.60
C LEU A 117 57.12 -32.05 -9.15
N ASP A 118 56.87 -32.99 -8.23
CA ASP A 118 57.88 -33.95 -7.76
C ASP A 118 58.38 -34.86 -8.91
N LYS A 119 57.47 -35.30 -9.79
CA LYS A 119 57.83 -36.04 -11.02
C LYS A 119 58.65 -35.22 -12.01
N LEU A 120 58.47 -33.90 -12.07
CA LEU A 120 59.23 -33.02 -12.97
C LEU A 120 60.62 -32.69 -12.42
N VAL A 121 60.74 -32.52 -11.11
CA VAL A 121 62.02 -32.26 -10.43
C VAL A 121 62.90 -33.50 -10.43
N ASN A 122 62.33 -34.68 -10.23
CA ASN A 122 63.06 -35.95 -10.14
C ASN A 122 63.25 -36.66 -11.49
N LYS A 123 62.84 -36.04 -12.62
CA LYS A 123 63.03 -36.62 -13.96
C LYS A 123 64.49 -36.39 -14.41
N PRO A 124 65.27 -37.44 -14.76
CA PRO A 124 66.61 -37.25 -15.31
C PRO A 124 66.50 -36.60 -16.70
N SER A 125 66.74 -35.30 -16.77
CA SER A 125 66.70 -34.55 -18.01
C SER A 125 67.95 -34.84 -18.85
N GLN A 126 67.79 -35.34 -20.08
CA GLN A 126 68.89 -35.54 -21.04
C GLN A 126 69.60 -34.24 -21.49
N ARG A 127 69.12 -33.06 -21.05
CA ARG A 127 69.76 -31.74 -21.29
C ARG A 127 70.17 -31.10 -19.96
N SER A 128 71.30 -30.40 -19.97
CA SER A 128 71.81 -29.65 -18.81
C SER A 128 70.86 -28.52 -18.44
N ALA A 129 70.57 -28.36 -17.14
CA ALA A 129 69.77 -27.26 -16.59
C ALA A 129 70.30 -25.88 -17.04
N TRP A 130 71.62 -25.77 -17.25
CA TRP A 130 72.26 -24.56 -17.76
C TRP A 130 71.86 -24.16 -19.18
N GLN A 131 71.53 -25.12 -20.05
CA GLN A 131 71.02 -24.82 -21.39
C GLN A 131 69.58 -24.30 -21.35
N MET A 132 68.74 -24.82 -20.45
CA MET A 132 67.36 -24.32 -20.28
C MET A 132 67.34 -22.89 -19.73
N VAL A 133 68.22 -22.59 -18.76
CA VAL A 133 68.42 -21.23 -18.25
C VAL A 133 69.00 -20.32 -19.34
N GLY A 134 69.93 -20.84 -20.16
CA GLY A 134 70.48 -20.13 -21.32
C GLY A 134 69.42 -19.68 -22.32
N ASP A 135 68.54 -20.60 -22.77
CA ASP A 135 67.43 -20.28 -23.69
C ASP A 135 66.50 -19.20 -23.12
N PHE A 136 66.20 -19.27 -21.82
CA PHE A 136 65.37 -18.28 -21.12
C PHE A 136 66.05 -16.90 -21.07
N LEU A 137 67.34 -16.86 -20.73
CA LEU A 137 68.11 -15.63 -20.63
C LEU A 137 68.29 -14.97 -21.99
N VAL A 138 68.59 -15.74 -23.05
CA VAL A 138 68.74 -15.21 -24.42
C VAL A 138 67.45 -14.52 -24.86
N LEU A 139 66.29 -15.19 -24.73
CA LEU A 139 65.01 -14.61 -25.14
C LEU A 139 64.59 -13.42 -24.27
N SER A 140 64.88 -13.47 -22.97
CA SER A 140 64.62 -12.34 -22.06
C SER A 140 65.50 -11.14 -22.39
N VAL A 141 66.79 -11.33 -22.69
CA VAL A 141 67.71 -10.26 -23.11
C VAL A 141 67.29 -9.68 -24.45
N VAL A 142 66.88 -10.51 -25.41
CA VAL A 142 66.35 -10.03 -26.70
C VAL A 142 65.08 -9.20 -26.50
N TRP A 143 64.15 -9.64 -25.64
CA TRP A 143 62.94 -8.87 -25.32
C TRP A 143 63.28 -7.53 -24.65
N ILE A 144 64.06 -7.55 -23.56
CA ILE A 144 64.43 -6.35 -22.80
C ILE A 144 65.22 -5.37 -23.69
N GLY A 145 66.22 -5.87 -24.42
CA GLY A 145 67.07 -5.07 -25.30
C GLY A 145 66.27 -4.40 -26.41
N THR A 146 65.41 -5.15 -27.09
CA THR A 146 64.53 -4.60 -28.14
C THR A 146 63.56 -3.57 -27.54
N PHE A 147 62.95 -3.88 -26.39
CA PHE A 147 62.01 -2.97 -25.74
C PHE A 147 62.69 -1.66 -25.33
N VAL A 148 63.88 -1.70 -24.71
CA VAL A 148 64.64 -0.51 -24.31
C VAL A 148 65.03 0.34 -25.51
N LEU A 149 65.47 -0.29 -26.61
CA LEU A 149 65.83 0.40 -27.84
C LEU A 149 64.61 1.10 -28.47
N LEU A 150 63.50 0.38 -28.65
CA LEU A 150 62.26 0.93 -29.19
C LEU A 150 61.65 1.99 -28.26
N HIS A 151 61.77 1.82 -26.94
CA HIS A 151 61.33 2.78 -25.94
C HIS A 151 62.12 4.09 -26.02
N GLY A 152 63.46 4.00 -26.13
CA GLY A 152 64.35 5.14 -26.31
C GLY A 152 64.04 5.90 -27.61
N LEU A 153 63.90 5.17 -28.72
CA LEU A 153 63.53 5.72 -30.02
C LEU A 153 62.15 6.40 -29.98
N GLY A 154 61.15 5.75 -29.38
CA GLY A 154 59.81 6.30 -29.19
C GLY A 154 59.81 7.59 -28.36
N ARG A 155 60.61 7.67 -27.28
CA ARG A 155 60.78 8.90 -26.49
C ARG A 155 61.44 10.01 -27.30
N PHE A 156 62.46 9.69 -28.09
CA PHE A 156 63.16 10.66 -28.93
C PHE A 156 62.22 11.26 -29.98
N ILE A 157 61.48 10.40 -30.70
CA ILE A 157 60.51 10.82 -31.72
C ILE A 157 59.38 11.64 -31.07
N ALA A 158 58.86 11.23 -29.91
CA ALA A 158 57.82 11.96 -29.19
C ALA A 158 58.30 13.35 -28.73
N LYS A 159 59.55 13.49 -28.26
CA LYS A 159 60.16 14.80 -27.93
C LYS A 159 60.27 15.69 -29.17
N ARG A 160 60.71 15.13 -30.31
CA ARG A 160 60.88 15.87 -31.57
C ARG A 160 59.55 16.34 -32.16
N LEU A 161 58.54 15.47 -32.19
CA LEU A 161 57.19 15.80 -32.66
C LEU A 161 56.48 16.82 -31.76
N ASN A 162 56.67 16.74 -30.44
CA ASN A 162 56.07 17.69 -29.49
C ASN A 162 56.62 19.12 -29.60
N ARG A 163 57.81 19.31 -30.19
CA ARG A 163 58.41 20.63 -30.44
C ARG A 163 57.85 21.34 -31.68
N ARG A 164 57.14 20.64 -32.57
CA ARG A 164 56.55 21.24 -33.79
C ARG A 164 55.38 22.17 -33.43
N ALA A 165 55.28 23.30 -34.14
CA ALA A 165 54.28 24.34 -33.91
C ALA A 165 52.83 23.80 -33.90
N PHE A 166 52.52 22.85 -34.79
CA PHE A 166 51.22 22.19 -34.90
C PHE A 166 50.80 21.43 -33.62
N MET A 167 51.75 20.83 -32.91
CA MET A 167 51.47 20.08 -31.68
C MET A 167 51.45 20.99 -30.45
N ARG A 168 52.09 22.17 -30.51
CA ARG A 168 52.18 23.13 -29.40
C ARG A 168 50.81 23.72 -29.01
N THR A 169 49.87 23.80 -29.94
CA THR A 169 48.50 24.29 -29.70
C THR A 169 47.57 23.20 -29.15
N ARG A 170 47.91 21.91 -29.30
CA ARG A 170 47.05 20.76 -28.94
C ARG A 170 47.61 19.97 -27.74
N THR A 171 47.42 20.51 -26.54
CA THR A 171 47.90 19.90 -25.28
C THR A 171 47.45 18.44 -25.04
N ARG A 172 46.30 18.03 -25.59
CA ARG A 172 45.79 16.65 -25.49
C ARG A 172 46.56 15.66 -26.37
N SER A 173 46.83 16.01 -27.63
CA SER A 173 47.58 15.14 -28.54
C SER A 173 49.04 15.01 -28.11
N GLN A 174 49.63 16.07 -27.54
CA GLN A 174 50.96 15.98 -26.93
C GLN A 174 51.03 15.00 -25.76
N ALA A 175 49.98 14.97 -24.92
CA ALA A 175 49.92 14.06 -23.79
C ALA A 175 49.69 12.61 -24.24
N LEU A 176 48.89 12.37 -25.28
CA LEU A 176 48.75 11.03 -25.89
C LEU A 176 50.06 10.54 -26.50
N LEU A 177 50.75 11.39 -27.25
CA LEU A 177 51.99 11.02 -27.93
C LEU A 177 53.10 10.60 -26.95
N LYS A 178 53.06 11.12 -25.72
CA LYS A 178 53.99 10.73 -24.63
C LYS A 178 53.76 9.32 -24.11
N TYR A 179 52.60 8.70 -24.34
CA TYR A 179 52.28 7.34 -23.89
C TYR A 179 52.29 6.34 -25.04
N VAL A 180 51.71 6.70 -26.18
CA VAL A 180 51.61 5.81 -27.35
C VAL A 180 52.99 5.45 -27.90
N LEU A 181 53.78 6.46 -28.29
CA LEU A 181 55.07 6.23 -28.97
C LEU A 181 56.10 5.47 -28.14
N PRO A 182 56.31 5.77 -26.84
CA PRO A 182 57.31 5.06 -26.06
C PRO A 182 56.78 3.79 -25.37
N PHE A 183 55.47 3.57 -25.23
CA PHE A 183 54.97 2.39 -24.50
C PHE A 183 54.09 1.46 -25.33
N THR A 184 53.06 1.94 -26.03
CA THR A 184 52.20 1.02 -26.81
C THR A 184 52.90 0.44 -28.03
N VAL A 185 53.61 1.28 -28.79
CA VAL A 185 54.29 0.86 -30.02
C VAL A 185 55.41 -0.14 -29.73
N PRO A 186 56.29 0.08 -28.74
CA PRO A 186 57.30 -0.91 -28.38
C PRO A 186 56.72 -2.22 -27.86
N ALA A 187 55.68 -2.19 -27.02
CA ALA A 187 55.04 -3.42 -26.52
C ALA A 187 54.44 -4.26 -27.67
N LEU A 188 53.76 -3.61 -28.61
CA LEU A 188 53.10 -4.27 -29.75
C LEU A 188 54.11 -4.85 -30.75
N ILE A 189 55.26 -4.20 -30.97
CA ILE A 189 56.29 -4.67 -31.90
C ILE A 189 57.21 -5.72 -31.25
N CYS A 190 57.52 -5.58 -29.96
CA CYS A 190 58.47 -6.45 -29.28
C CYS A 190 57.96 -7.90 -29.16
N LEU A 191 56.66 -8.09 -28.90
CA LEU A 191 56.05 -9.42 -28.77
C LEU A 191 56.19 -10.27 -30.05
N PRO A 192 55.70 -9.85 -31.24
CA PRO A 192 55.84 -10.63 -32.47
C PRO A 192 57.30 -10.81 -32.87
N LEU A 193 58.17 -9.83 -32.60
CA LEU A 193 59.61 -9.98 -32.83
C LEU A 193 60.21 -11.08 -31.94
N THR A 194 59.84 -11.15 -30.67
CA THR A 194 60.30 -12.24 -29.79
C THR A 194 59.73 -13.60 -30.17
N LEU A 195 58.50 -13.66 -30.66
CA LEU A 195 57.94 -14.88 -31.23
C LEU A 195 58.72 -15.33 -32.47
N TYR A 196 59.09 -14.41 -33.34
CA TYR A 196 59.91 -14.70 -34.52
C TYR A 196 61.30 -15.24 -34.14
N VAL A 197 62.00 -14.58 -33.21
CA VAL A 197 63.31 -15.05 -32.72
C VAL A 197 63.19 -16.43 -32.04
N SER A 198 62.07 -16.71 -31.37
CA SER A 198 61.83 -18.00 -30.71
C SER A 198 61.66 -19.19 -31.66
N GLN A 199 61.43 -18.96 -32.96
CA GLN A 199 61.36 -20.03 -33.97
C GLN A 199 62.75 -20.64 -34.27
N PHE A 200 63.82 -19.89 -34.02
CA PHE A 200 65.20 -20.32 -34.23
C PHE A 200 65.78 -21.08 -33.02
N LEU A 201 65.05 -21.14 -31.90
CA LEU A 201 65.44 -21.91 -30.71
C LEU A 201 64.65 -23.24 -30.64
N PRO A 202 65.27 -24.35 -30.21
CA PRO A 202 64.59 -25.62 -30.03
C PRO A 202 63.49 -25.51 -28.95
N SER A 203 62.48 -26.37 -29.01
CA SER A 203 61.40 -26.40 -28.02
C SER A 203 61.93 -26.80 -26.64
N SER A 204 62.07 -25.83 -25.73
CA SER A 204 62.46 -26.03 -24.34
C SER A 204 61.47 -25.37 -23.36
N ILE A 205 61.47 -25.83 -22.10
CA ILE A 205 60.68 -25.22 -21.01
C ILE A 205 61.12 -23.77 -20.79
N GLY A 206 62.43 -23.49 -20.89
CA GLY A 206 62.99 -22.14 -20.80
C GLY A 206 62.44 -21.19 -21.87
N ARG A 207 62.29 -21.68 -23.12
CA ARG A 207 61.65 -20.93 -24.22
C ARG A 207 60.17 -20.63 -23.92
N ALA A 208 59.41 -21.61 -23.44
CA ALA A 208 58.00 -21.43 -23.13
C ALA A 208 57.79 -20.41 -22.00
N LEU A 209 58.58 -20.49 -20.91
CA LEU A 209 58.53 -19.54 -19.80
C LEU A 209 58.96 -18.13 -20.22
N ALA A 210 60.00 -18.00 -21.08
CA ALA A 210 60.41 -16.71 -21.61
C ALA A 210 59.33 -16.05 -22.47
N LEU A 211 58.62 -16.84 -23.29
CA LEU A 211 57.48 -16.35 -24.07
C LEU A 211 56.29 -15.95 -23.20
N CYS A 212 55.98 -16.71 -22.14
CA CYS A 212 54.96 -16.32 -21.15
C CYS A 212 55.30 -14.98 -20.50
N PHE A 213 56.56 -14.81 -20.10
CA PHE A 213 57.03 -13.58 -19.45
C PHE A 213 57.01 -12.39 -20.41
N ALA A 214 57.44 -12.58 -21.67
CA ALA A 214 57.38 -11.58 -22.72
C ALA A 214 55.93 -11.17 -23.06
N TYR A 215 55.00 -12.13 -23.10
CA TYR A 215 53.58 -11.87 -23.30
C TYR A 215 52.98 -11.10 -22.12
N ALA A 216 53.21 -11.55 -20.88
CA ALA A 216 52.70 -10.92 -19.67
C ALA A 216 53.20 -9.48 -19.50
N THR A 217 54.50 -9.25 -19.69
CA THR A 217 55.10 -7.91 -19.60
C THR A 217 54.61 -6.98 -20.72
N SER A 218 54.49 -7.47 -21.95
CA SER A 218 53.94 -6.69 -23.07
C SER A 218 52.48 -6.32 -22.83
N SER A 219 51.63 -7.26 -22.40
CA SER A 219 50.22 -7.03 -22.08
C SER A 219 50.05 -6.02 -20.93
N GLY A 220 50.86 -6.13 -19.86
CA GLY A 220 50.88 -5.17 -18.76
C GLY A 220 51.20 -3.74 -19.21
N VAL A 221 52.24 -3.56 -20.04
CA VAL A 221 52.61 -2.25 -20.60
C VAL A 221 51.52 -1.72 -21.53
N PHE A 222 50.98 -2.58 -22.39
CA PHE A 222 49.96 -2.23 -23.37
C PHE A 222 48.67 -1.77 -22.69
N SER A 223 48.10 -2.59 -21.79
CA SER A 223 46.90 -2.26 -21.02
C SER A 223 47.05 -0.94 -20.25
N THR A 224 48.23 -0.76 -19.61
CA THR A 224 48.53 0.46 -18.86
C THR A 224 48.54 1.69 -19.74
N SER A 225 49.19 1.61 -20.89
CA SER A 225 49.33 2.73 -21.81
C SER A 225 48.01 3.07 -22.49
N VAL A 226 47.20 2.09 -22.88
CA VAL A 226 45.87 2.29 -23.49
C VAL A 226 44.93 3.00 -22.51
N LEU A 227 44.82 2.53 -21.26
CA LEU A 227 43.92 3.19 -20.29
C LEU A 227 44.40 4.60 -19.94
N LEU A 228 45.71 4.82 -19.83
CA LEU A 228 46.26 6.16 -19.62
C LEU A 228 45.97 7.10 -20.80
N CYS A 229 45.97 6.60 -22.03
CA CYS A 229 45.55 7.36 -23.21
C CYS A 229 44.08 7.80 -23.09
N VAL A 230 43.19 6.89 -22.70
CA VAL A 230 41.77 7.19 -22.46
C VAL A 230 41.61 8.23 -21.35
N ILE A 231 42.31 8.07 -20.23
CA ILE A 231 42.26 9.01 -19.10
C ILE A 231 42.75 10.41 -19.52
N VAL A 232 43.79 10.48 -20.34
CA VAL A 232 44.34 11.73 -20.88
C VAL A 232 43.35 12.44 -21.82
N MET A 233 42.48 11.71 -22.53
CA MET A 233 41.44 12.33 -23.36
C MET A 233 40.46 13.18 -22.56
N PHE A 234 40.23 12.83 -21.29
CA PHE A 234 39.38 13.60 -20.38
C PHE A 234 40.08 14.80 -19.73
N ASN A 235 41.31 15.12 -20.11
CA ASN A 235 42.08 16.26 -19.59
C ASN A 235 41.52 17.60 -20.10
N ALA A 236 40.38 18.03 -19.56
CA ALA A 236 39.66 19.23 -19.97
C ALA A 236 39.16 20.05 -18.77
N GLY A 237 39.47 21.35 -18.72
CA GLY A 237 38.95 22.32 -17.75
C GLY A 237 38.76 21.77 -16.32
N HIS A 238 37.51 21.71 -15.87
CA HIS A 238 37.07 21.27 -14.54
C HIS A 238 37.33 19.78 -14.21
N LYS A 239 37.77 18.96 -15.17
CA LYS A 239 38.12 17.53 -14.98
C LYS A 239 39.61 17.30 -14.71
N ARG A 240 40.45 18.34 -14.85
CA ARG A 240 41.92 18.26 -14.74
C ARG A 240 42.41 17.67 -13.40
N THR A 241 41.79 18.04 -12.28
CA THR A 241 42.21 17.56 -10.95
C THR A 241 41.97 16.06 -10.78
N ALA A 242 40.82 15.55 -11.24
CA ALA A 242 40.52 14.12 -11.21
C ALA A 242 41.50 13.33 -12.10
N VAL A 243 41.78 13.83 -13.31
CA VAL A 243 42.73 13.22 -14.25
C VAL A 243 44.16 13.20 -13.71
N LYS A 244 44.58 14.25 -13.00
CA LYS A 244 45.90 14.28 -12.32
C LYS A 244 46.02 13.19 -11.25
N ILE A 245 44.98 12.99 -10.45
CA ILE A 245 44.95 11.96 -9.40
C ILE A 245 45.00 10.56 -10.02
N LEU A 246 44.18 10.29 -11.05
CA LEU A 246 44.22 9.01 -11.78
C LEU A 246 45.61 8.72 -12.35
N ARG A 247 46.22 9.69 -13.05
CA ARG A 247 47.54 9.49 -13.67
C ARG A 247 48.67 9.21 -12.66
N ARG A 248 48.51 9.62 -11.40
CA ARG A 248 49.52 9.38 -10.36
C ARG A 248 49.41 7.99 -9.73
N TYR A 249 48.19 7.48 -9.55
CA TYR A 249 47.95 6.26 -8.77
C TYR A 249 47.53 5.04 -9.58
N THR A 250 47.10 5.19 -10.84
CA THR A 250 46.67 4.08 -11.70
C THR A 250 47.79 3.29 -12.41
N PRO A 251 48.97 3.85 -12.80
CA PRO A 251 49.92 3.13 -13.65
C PRO A 251 50.44 1.81 -13.07
N THR A 252 50.94 1.83 -11.82
CA THR A 252 51.51 0.66 -11.17
C THR A 252 50.50 -0.49 -10.98
N PRO A 253 49.31 -0.28 -10.37
CA PRO A 253 48.35 -1.36 -10.21
C PRO A 253 47.80 -1.86 -11.55
N LEU A 254 47.64 -0.99 -12.55
CA LEU A 254 47.17 -1.39 -13.87
C LEU A 254 48.17 -2.29 -14.62
N PHE A 255 49.47 -2.00 -14.47
CA PHE A 255 50.52 -2.86 -15.00
C PHE A 255 50.48 -4.23 -14.34
N VAL A 256 50.36 -4.28 -13.00
CA VAL A 256 50.27 -5.52 -12.23
C VAL A 256 49.05 -6.34 -12.66
N ILE A 257 47.88 -5.72 -12.82
CA ILE A 257 46.66 -6.39 -13.29
C ILE A 257 46.86 -6.97 -14.69
N GLY A 258 47.36 -6.18 -15.65
CA GLY A 258 47.58 -6.64 -17.02
C GLY A 258 48.64 -7.73 -17.12
N PHE A 259 49.71 -7.63 -16.33
CA PHE A 259 50.77 -8.64 -16.25
C PHE A 259 50.25 -9.97 -15.69
N LEU A 260 49.58 -9.93 -14.54
CA LEU A 260 49.08 -11.14 -13.89
C LEU A 260 47.93 -11.80 -14.66
N ALA A 261 47.04 -11.02 -15.27
CA ALA A 261 45.96 -11.55 -16.09
C ALA A 261 46.50 -12.27 -17.34
N ALA A 262 47.48 -11.67 -18.02
CA ALA A 262 48.13 -12.29 -19.17
C ALA A 262 49.03 -13.47 -18.79
N LEU A 263 49.65 -13.44 -17.60
CA LEU A 263 50.38 -14.59 -17.07
C LEU A 263 49.43 -15.75 -16.76
N SER A 264 48.30 -15.48 -16.12
CA SER A 264 47.23 -16.47 -15.88
C SER A 264 46.73 -17.09 -17.19
N ASP A 265 46.43 -16.27 -18.20
CA ASP A 265 45.98 -16.70 -19.52
C ASP A 265 47.04 -17.54 -20.26
N ALA A 266 48.30 -17.11 -20.25
CA ALA A 266 49.39 -17.89 -20.84
C ALA A 266 49.55 -19.27 -20.18
N LEU A 267 49.46 -19.33 -18.85
CA LEU A 267 49.54 -20.56 -18.08
C LEU A 267 48.35 -21.51 -18.36
N THR A 268 47.20 -21.00 -18.78
CA THR A 268 46.08 -21.87 -19.22
C THR A 268 46.26 -22.45 -20.63
N SER A 269 47.32 -22.09 -21.37
CA SER A 269 47.54 -22.59 -22.73
C SER A 269 47.89 -24.09 -22.77
N PRO A 270 47.24 -24.90 -23.64
CA PRO A 270 47.53 -26.33 -23.80
C PRO A 270 48.97 -26.65 -24.21
N GLN A 271 49.70 -25.69 -24.78
CA GLN A 271 51.10 -25.87 -25.17
C GLN A 271 52.04 -25.85 -23.96
N ILE A 272 51.74 -25.03 -22.96
CA ILE A 272 52.54 -24.88 -21.74
C ILE A 272 52.16 -25.96 -20.74
N ALA A 273 50.86 -26.28 -20.64
CA ALA A 273 50.35 -27.38 -19.84
C ALA A 273 50.98 -28.74 -20.21
N ARG A 274 51.26 -28.98 -21.50
CA ARG A 274 51.95 -30.20 -21.96
C ARG A 274 53.42 -30.30 -21.53
N GLN A 275 54.07 -29.18 -21.18
CA GLN A 275 55.50 -29.14 -20.83
C GLN A 275 55.73 -29.10 -19.32
N ILE A 276 54.82 -28.47 -18.55
CA ILE A 276 54.96 -28.22 -17.10
C ILE A 276 53.95 -29.04 -16.26
N GLY A 277 52.97 -29.70 -16.90
CA GLY A 277 51.89 -30.42 -16.22
C GLY A 277 50.61 -29.58 -16.13
N SER A 278 49.46 -30.18 -16.43
CA SER A 278 48.19 -29.45 -16.50
C SER A 278 47.71 -28.99 -15.12
N ASN A 279 47.93 -29.77 -14.06
CA ASN A 279 47.45 -29.43 -12.72
C ASN A 279 48.34 -28.36 -12.07
N VAL A 280 49.65 -28.39 -12.31
CA VAL A 280 50.59 -27.35 -11.84
C VAL A 280 50.28 -26.01 -12.51
N THR A 281 50.16 -26.02 -13.84
CA THR A 281 50.01 -24.78 -14.61
C THR A 281 48.64 -24.11 -14.35
N THR A 282 47.57 -24.89 -14.21
CA THR A 282 46.24 -24.37 -13.83
C THR A 282 46.21 -23.83 -12.41
N SER A 283 46.88 -24.47 -11.44
CA SER A 283 46.94 -23.96 -10.06
C SER A 283 47.63 -22.60 -9.99
N ILE A 284 48.78 -22.44 -10.67
CA ILE A 284 49.50 -21.16 -10.74
C ILE A 284 48.66 -20.11 -11.48
N ALA A 285 47.95 -20.49 -12.55
CA ALA A 285 47.04 -19.60 -13.25
C ALA A 285 45.92 -19.07 -12.33
N VAL A 286 45.29 -19.94 -11.54
CA VAL A 286 44.23 -19.54 -10.60
C VAL A 286 44.76 -18.58 -9.53
N PHE A 287 45.91 -18.87 -8.92
CA PHE A 287 46.51 -17.95 -7.94
C PHE A 287 46.87 -16.59 -8.55
N THR A 288 47.47 -16.57 -9.75
CA THR A 288 47.85 -15.32 -10.42
C THR A 288 46.64 -14.51 -10.87
N GLY A 289 45.58 -15.15 -11.39
CA GLY A 289 44.34 -14.50 -11.75
C GLY A 289 43.49 -14.02 -10.55
N LEU A 290 43.49 -14.74 -9.43
CA LEU A 290 42.87 -14.27 -8.18
C LEU A 290 43.60 -13.05 -7.62
N PHE A 291 44.93 -13.07 -7.66
CA PHE A 291 45.74 -11.93 -7.25
C PHE A 291 45.50 -10.72 -8.17
N ALA A 292 45.41 -10.92 -9.50
CA ALA A 292 45.02 -9.87 -10.44
C ALA A 292 43.64 -9.28 -10.11
N SER A 293 42.67 -10.13 -9.79
CA SER A 293 41.30 -9.75 -9.43
C SER A 293 41.25 -8.95 -8.12
N ALA A 294 42.03 -9.35 -7.11
CA ALA A 294 42.15 -8.63 -5.84
C ALA A 294 42.77 -7.24 -6.04
N VAL A 295 43.86 -7.14 -6.80
CA VAL A 295 44.49 -5.84 -7.13
C VAL A 295 43.53 -4.96 -7.93
N PHE A 296 42.74 -5.54 -8.85
CA PHE A 296 41.73 -4.81 -9.60
C PHE A 296 40.57 -4.31 -8.72
N CYS A 297 40.10 -5.12 -7.78
CA CYS A 297 39.10 -4.73 -6.79
C CYS A 297 39.58 -3.55 -5.93
N VAL A 298 40.81 -3.65 -5.38
CA VAL A 298 41.42 -2.57 -4.59
C VAL A 298 41.57 -1.29 -5.42
N LEU A 299 41.97 -1.40 -6.69
CA LEU A 299 42.08 -0.26 -7.60
C LEU A 299 40.72 0.42 -7.82
N VAL A 300 39.66 -0.35 -8.09
CA VAL A 300 38.31 0.19 -8.30
C VAL A 300 37.79 0.90 -7.04
N ILE A 301 37.97 0.31 -5.86
CA ILE A 301 37.58 0.92 -4.58
C ILE A 301 38.36 2.22 -4.33
N ARG A 302 39.68 2.20 -4.53
CA ARG A 302 40.54 3.39 -4.33
C ARG A 302 40.22 4.50 -5.32
N MET A 303 39.83 4.16 -6.55
CA MET A 303 39.47 5.11 -7.61
C MET A 303 38.00 5.53 -7.62
N ARG A 304 37.19 5.06 -6.66
CA ARG A 304 35.75 5.36 -6.53
C ARG A 304 35.44 6.85 -6.66
N ARG A 305 36.10 7.70 -5.86
CA ARG A 305 35.83 9.15 -5.82
C ARG A 305 36.40 9.92 -7.03
N PRO A 306 37.65 9.69 -7.47
CA PRO A 306 38.21 10.37 -8.64
C PRO A 306 37.43 10.11 -9.94
N VAL A 307 37.00 8.87 -10.20
CA VAL A 307 36.21 8.51 -11.39
C VAL A 307 34.79 9.07 -11.28
N ALA A 308 34.17 9.03 -10.10
CA ALA A 308 32.88 9.69 -9.86
C ALA A 308 32.93 11.18 -10.21
N HIS A 309 34.01 11.87 -9.84
CA HIS A 309 34.22 13.27 -10.22
C HIS A 309 34.37 13.46 -11.73
N LEU A 310 34.99 12.52 -12.44
CA LEU A 310 35.14 12.57 -13.91
C LEU A 310 33.79 12.49 -14.63
N ILE A 311 32.86 11.71 -14.08
CA ILE A 311 31.51 11.47 -14.60
C ILE A 311 30.59 12.66 -14.27
N ARG A 312 30.61 13.15 -13.02
CA ARG A 312 29.67 14.16 -12.50
C ARG A 312 29.97 15.59 -12.95
N ASN A 313 31.24 15.97 -13.10
CA ASN A 313 31.61 17.38 -13.33
C ASN A 313 31.47 17.77 -14.82
N ARG A 314 30.42 18.53 -15.14
CA ARG A 314 30.22 19.21 -16.43
C ARG A 314 30.25 20.75 -16.27
N ALA A 315 30.38 21.47 -17.38
CA ALA A 315 30.39 22.94 -17.42
C ALA A 315 29.06 23.54 -16.93
N LEU A 316 29.10 24.75 -16.36
CA LEU A 316 27.94 25.43 -15.76
C LEU A 316 26.77 25.60 -16.75
N SER A 317 27.07 25.97 -17.99
CA SER A 317 26.09 26.13 -19.07
C SER A 317 25.29 24.85 -19.35
N SER A 318 25.94 23.68 -19.31
CA SER A 318 25.26 22.39 -19.46
C SER A 318 24.43 22.00 -18.23
N ARG A 319 24.82 22.43 -17.02
CA ARG A 319 24.05 22.15 -15.79
C ARG A 319 22.73 22.89 -15.75
N MET A 320 22.72 24.13 -16.24
CA MET A 320 21.52 24.96 -16.29
C MET A 320 20.56 24.51 -17.40
N ARG A 321 21.09 24.00 -18.53
CA ARG A 321 20.27 23.57 -19.67
C ARG A 321 19.60 22.21 -19.48
N GLN A 322 20.20 21.30 -18.69
CA GLN A 322 19.72 19.92 -18.50
C GLN A 322 19.87 19.45 -17.04
N PRO A 323 19.02 19.95 -16.10
CA PRO A 323 19.10 19.58 -14.69
C PRO A 323 18.81 18.09 -14.44
N ALA A 324 17.95 17.47 -15.26
CA ALA A 324 17.61 16.04 -15.17
C ALA A 324 18.83 15.12 -15.41
N LEU A 325 19.60 15.42 -16.46
CA LEU A 325 20.82 14.68 -16.78
C LEU A 325 21.90 14.83 -15.71
N GLN A 326 21.93 15.96 -14.99
CA GLN A 326 22.88 16.18 -13.90
C GLN A 326 22.54 15.36 -12.65
N GLN A 327 21.25 15.17 -12.34
CA GLN A 327 20.81 14.33 -11.22
C GLN A 327 21.05 12.84 -11.51
N SER A 328 20.76 12.37 -12.72
CA SER A 328 21.04 10.98 -13.12
C SER A 328 22.54 10.69 -13.11
N LEU A 329 23.37 11.61 -13.64
CA LEU A 329 24.83 11.49 -13.57
C LEU A 329 25.36 11.50 -12.13
N LYS A 330 24.72 12.19 -11.19
CA LYS A 330 25.12 12.17 -9.77
C LYS A 330 24.89 10.79 -9.15
N ILE A 331 23.73 10.20 -9.39
CA ILE A 331 23.38 8.84 -8.93
C ILE A 331 24.32 7.81 -9.59
N PHE A 332 24.46 7.86 -10.91
CA PHE A 332 25.36 6.99 -11.68
C PHE A 332 26.81 7.11 -11.21
N SER A 333 27.30 8.33 -10.95
CA SER A 333 28.67 8.55 -10.45
C SER A 333 28.92 7.98 -9.06
N ASN A 334 27.90 7.68 -8.27
CA ASN A 334 28.06 7.05 -6.95
C ASN A 334 28.00 5.51 -7.02
N LEU A 335 27.38 4.96 -8.07
CA LEU A 335 27.06 3.54 -8.24
C LEU A 335 27.96 2.83 -9.28
N TRP A 336 28.75 3.55 -10.08
CA TRP A 336 29.55 2.98 -11.18
C TRP A 336 30.50 1.83 -10.76
N ASN A 337 30.90 1.78 -9.49
CA ASN A 337 31.82 0.76 -8.99
C ASN A 337 31.14 -0.59 -8.73
N LEU A 338 29.81 -0.63 -8.53
CA LEU A 338 29.09 -1.87 -8.22
C LEU A 338 29.10 -2.88 -9.39
N PRO A 339 28.79 -2.49 -10.65
CA PRO A 339 28.85 -3.42 -11.77
C PRO A 339 30.23 -4.04 -11.97
N ILE A 340 31.28 -3.22 -11.86
CA ILE A 340 32.66 -3.67 -12.06
C ILE A 340 33.09 -4.60 -10.93
N LEU A 341 32.75 -4.28 -9.67
CA LEU A 341 33.08 -5.14 -8.53
C LEU A 341 32.34 -6.48 -8.61
N LEU A 342 31.07 -6.47 -9.05
CA LEU A 342 30.30 -7.69 -9.29
C LEU A 342 30.93 -8.52 -10.42
N MET A 343 31.36 -7.90 -11.51
CA MET A 343 32.05 -8.60 -12.61
C MET A 343 33.39 -9.20 -12.16
N ILE A 344 34.16 -8.52 -11.31
CA ILE A 344 35.38 -9.05 -10.70
C ILE A 344 35.07 -10.23 -9.78
N MET A 345 34.00 -10.14 -8.98
CA MET A 345 33.57 -11.22 -8.10
C MET A 345 33.17 -12.47 -8.89
N VAL A 346 32.36 -12.32 -9.95
CA VAL A 346 31.99 -13.44 -10.83
C VAL A 346 33.21 -14.03 -11.51
N SER A 347 34.12 -13.18 -12.02
CA SER A 347 35.37 -13.64 -12.62
C SER A 347 36.27 -14.39 -11.64
N ALA A 348 36.29 -14.00 -10.36
CA ALA A 348 37.05 -14.69 -9.32
C ALA A 348 36.41 -16.04 -8.93
N ILE A 349 35.07 -16.10 -8.84
CA ILE A 349 34.33 -17.35 -8.60
C ILE A 349 34.53 -18.34 -9.76
N ASN A 350 34.44 -17.88 -11.00
CA ASN A 350 34.68 -18.70 -12.19
C ASN A 350 36.14 -19.18 -12.30
N LEU A 351 37.10 -18.43 -11.75
CA LEU A 351 38.49 -18.87 -11.70
C LEU A 351 38.71 -19.97 -10.64
N ILE A 352 37.88 -20.02 -9.59
CA ILE A 352 37.92 -21.02 -8.52
C ILE A 352 37.15 -22.29 -8.92
N GLY A 353 35.96 -22.14 -9.48
CA GLY A 353 35.11 -23.23 -9.97
C GLY A 353 35.67 -23.84 -11.25
N ALA A 354 35.81 -25.16 -11.30
CA ALA A 354 36.44 -25.86 -12.42
C ALA A 354 35.64 -25.72 -13.74
N GLY A 355 36.00 -24.74 -14.56
CA GLY A 355 36.23 -24.87 -16.01
C GLY A 355 35.10 -25.23 -16.99
N GLU A 356 33.93 -25.74 -16.59
CA GLU A 356 32.96 -26.23 -17.59
C GLU A 356 32.01 -25.14 -18.14
N ASP A 357 31.75 -24.04 -17.41
CA ASP A 357 30.75 -23.02 -17.80
C ASP A 357 31.25 -21.56 -17.79
N SER A 358 32.49 -21.35 -18.23
CA SER A 358 33.12 -20.01 -18.22
C SER A 358 32.43 -18.98 -19.12
N GLN A 359 31.78 -19.40 -20.21
CA GLN A 359 31.03 -18.51 -21.12
C GLN A 359 29.65 -18.14 -20.56
N GLU A 360 28.96 -19.07 -19.90
CA GLU A 360 27.67 -18.86 -19.24
C GLU A 360 27.81 -17.84 -18.11
N THR A 361 28.78 -18.03 -17.21
CA THR A 361 29.03 -17.11 -16.09
C THR A 361 29.46 -15.70 -16.53
N LEU A 362 30.27 -15.58 -17.59
CA LEU A 362 30.62 -14.29 -18.17
C LEU A 362 29.40 -13.60 -18.81
N ARG A 363 28.54 -14.34 -19.51
CA ARG A 363 27.29 -13.83 -20.07
C ARG A 363 26.35 -13.34 -18.98
N CYS A 364 26.24 -14.06 -17.87
CA CYS A 364 25.45 -13.67 -16.70
C CYS A 364 26.00 -12.41 -16.00
N ALA A 365 27.31 -12.29 -15.85
CA ALA A 365 27.95 -11.08 -15.35
C ALA A 365 27.69 -9.85 -16.25
N LEU A 366 27.75 -10.02 -17.57
CA LEU A 366 27.45 -8.94 -18.51
C LEU A 366 25.97 -8.52 -18.47
N PHE A 367 25.04 -9.48 -18.39
CA PHE A 367 23.62 -9.14 -18.29
C PHE A 367 23.26 -8.48 -16.94
N THR A 368 23.84 -8.92 -15.83
CA THR A 368 23.59 -8.28 -14.52
C THR A 368 24.12 -6.84 -14.45
N THR A 369 25.30 -6.58 -15.04
CA THR A 369 25.83 -5.22 -15.14
C THR A 369 24.98 -4.34 -16.05
N LEU A 370 24.52 -4.87 -17.20
CA LEU A 370 23.62 -4.17 -18.11
C LEU A 370 22.26 -3.88 -17.46
N LEU A 371 21.70 -4.85 -16.73
CA LEU A 371 20.45 -4.74 -15.97
C LEU A 371 20.54 -3.65 -14.91
N LEU A 372 21.64 -3.58 -14.16
CA LEU A 372 21.85 -2.57 -13.13
C LEU A 372 21.94 -1.16 -13.73
N ILE A 373 22.62 -1.02 -14.87
CA ILE A 373 22.67 0.25 -15.62
C ILE A 373 21.27 0.63 -16.11
N ALA A 374 20.53 -0.32 -16.70
CA ALA A 374 19.19 -0.11 -17.22
C ALA A 374 18.18 0.28 -16.12
N THR A 375 18.24 -0.36 -14.94
CA THR A 375 17.33 -0.06 -13.83
C THR A 375 17.64 1.25 -13.13
N VAL A 376 18.91 1.62 -12.97
CA VAL A 376 19.28 2.96 -12.48
C VAL A 376 18.82 4.03 -13.48
N PHE A 377 18.96 3.78 -14.79
CA PHE A 377 18.45 4.67 -15.82
C PHE A 377 16.92 4.78 -15.77
N LEU A 378 16.20 3.66 -15.73
CA LEU A 378 14.74 3.63 -15.70
C LEU A 378 14.19 4.26 -14.41
N SER A 379 14.82 4.01 -13.26
CA SER A 379 14.47 4.63 -11.97
C SER A 379 14.64 6.15 -12.00
N THR A 380 15.67 6.67 -12.65
CA THR A 380 15.90 8.12 -12.79
C THR A 380 14.96 8.78 -13.80
N VAL A 381 14.62 8.09 -14.88
CA VAL A 381 13.59 8.52 -15.85
C VAL A 381 12.21 8.59 -15.18
N PHE A 382 11.83 7.57 -14.41
CA PHE A 382 10.56 7.58 -13.67
C PHE A 382 10.50 8.67 -12.59
N GLN A 383 11.59 8.94 -11.87
CA GLN A 383 11.66 10.09 -10.96
C GLN A 383 11.39 11.41 -11.66
N HIS A 384 11.74 11.54 -12.93
CA HIS A 384 11.56 12.79 -13.67
C HIS A 384 10.12 12.95 -14.17
N PHE A 385 9.53 11.89 -14.73
CA PHE A 385 8.14 11.94 -15.23
C PHE A 385 7.11 12.21 -14.13
N PHE A 386 7.36 11.75 -12.90
CA PHE A 386 6.41 11.84 -11.79
C PHE A 386 6.70 12.96 -10.79
N LYS A 387 7.86 13.63 -10.85
CA LYS A 387 8.19 14.77 -9.98
C LYS A 387 7.76 16.06 -10.65
N GLN A 388 6.53 16.51 -10.37
CA GLN A 388 6.08 17.85 -10.73
C GLN A 388 7.01 18.91 -10.08
N PRO A 389 7.30 20.03 -10.77
CA PRO A 389 8.02 21.14 -10.18
C PRO A 389 7.32 21.54 -8.89
N SER A 390 8.06 21.49 -7.78
CA SER A 390 7.59 21.91 -6.47
C SER A 390 7.53 23.44 -6.47
N ASP A 391 6.51 24.00 -7.12
CA ASP A 391 6.26 25.44 -7.08
C ASP A 391 5.43 25.76 -5.82
N PRO A 392 5.98 26.49 -4.82
CA PRO A 392 5.31 26.71 -3.53
C PRO A 392 4.05 27.58 -3.61
N ALA A 393 3.77 28.19 -4.76
CA ALA A 393 2.80 29.28 -4.90
C ALA A 393 1.36 28.84 -5.21
N VAL A 394 1.09 27.61 -5.67
CA VAL A 394 -0.28 27.17 -6.02
C VAL A 394 -0.90 26.35 -4.89
N ARG A 395 -1.17 27.03 -3.78
CA ARG A 395 -1.80 26.49 -2.56
C ARG A 395 -3.34 26.54 -2.62
N THR A 396 -3.98 26.03 -3.66
CA THR A 396 -5.44 25.83 -3.63
C THR A 396 -5.86 24.81 -4.70
N GLY A 397 -6.11 23.56 -4.30
CA GLY A 397 -6.88 22.59 -5.08
C GLY A 397 -6.23 21.24 -5.42
N HIS A 398 -4.89 21.14 -5.48
CA HIS A 398 -4.23 19.98 -6.11
C HIS A 398 -3.44 19.02 -5.19
N ALA A 399 -3.62 19.11 -3.86
CA ALA A 399 -2.99 18.18 -2.90
C ALA A 399 -3.34 16.70 -3.18
N TYR A 400 -4.51 16.45 -3.78
CA TYR A 400 -4.98 15.13 -4.24
C TYR A 400 -4.11 14.54 -5.36
N LYS A 401 -3.89 15.30 -6.45
CA LYS A 401 -3.03 14.84 -7.56
C LYS A 401 -1.63 14.56 -7.07
N ALA A 402 -1.11 15.38 -6.16
CA ALA A 402 0.22 15.19 -5.59
C ALA A 402 0.34 13.91 -4.74
N ARG A 403 -0.64 13.59 -3.87
CA ARG A 403 -0.63 12.35 -3.08
C ARG A 403 -0.88 11.10 -3.93
N LEU A 404 -1.79 11.16 -4.90
CA LEU A 404 -2.04 10.06 -5.83
C LEU A 404 -0.82 9.80 -6.72
N LEU A 405 -0.23 10.84 -7.33
CA LEU A 405 0.99 10.72 -8.15
C LEU A 405 2.18 10.22 -7.32
N SER A 406 2.30 10.67 -6.07
CA SER A 406 3.28 10.16 -5.12
C SER A 406 3.14 8.65 -4.90
N LEU A 407 1.91 8.14 -4.77
CA LEU A 407 1.70 6.70 -4.60
C LEU A 407 1.92 5.93 -5.90
N VAL A 408 1.38 6.41 -7.03
CA VAL A 408 1.65 5.79 -8.34
C VAL A 408 3.16 5.67 -8.56
N TYR A 409 3.92 6.70 -8.19
CA TYR A 409 5.38 6.68 -8.22
C TYR A 409 5.98 5.63 -7.25
N ALA A 410 5.49 5.53 -6.01
CA ALA A 410 5.95 4.55 -5.04
C ALA A 410 5.67 3.10 -5.49
N CYS A 411 4.45 2.81 -5.95
CA CYS A 411 4.06 1.51 -6.50
C CYS A 411 4.90 1.15 -7.71
N LEU A 412 5.05 2.07 -8.66
CA LEU A 412 5.83 1.84 -9.86
C LEU A 412 7.32 1.61 -9.57
N ARG A 413 7.86 2.24 -8.52
CA ARG A 413 9.22 1.96 -8.03
C ARG A 413 9.34 0.58 -7.39
N ILE A 414 8.33 0.14 -6.64
CA ILE A 414 8.28 -1.21 -6.05
C ILE A 414 8.21 -2.25 -7.18
N VAL A 415 7.34 -2.05 -8.17
CA VAL A 415 7.25 -2.93 -9.35
C VAL A 415 8.60 -3.00 -10.08
N LEU A 416 9.24 -1.85 -10.31
CA LEU A 416 10.57 -1.82 -10.93
C LEU A 416 11.61 -2.58 -10.10
N ALA A 417 11.59 -2.45 -8.77
CA ALA A 417 12.49 -3.19 -7.89
C ALA A 417 12.21 -4.71 -7.91
N VAL A 418 10.94 -5.13 -7.88
CA VAL A 418 10.55 -6.54 -7.96
C VAL A 418 10.96 -7.13 -9.31
N THR A 419 10.68 -6.44 -10.42
CA THR A 419 11.11 -6.88 -11.76
C THR A 419 12.64 -6.95 -11.88
N PHE A 420 13.37 -6.03 -11.26
CA PHE A 420 14.82 -6.09 -11.19
C PHE A 420 15.30 -7.35 -10.48
N ILE A 421 14.74 -7.65 -9.31
CA ILE A 421 15.13 -8.81 -8.51
C ILE A 421 14.80 -10.11 -9.27
N GLU A 422 13.63 -10.19 -9.90
CA GLU A 422 13.22 -11.35 -10.71
C GLU A 422 14.14 -11.56 -11.92
N VAL A 423 14.44 -10.51 -12.68
CA VAL A 423 15.34 -10.63 -13.85
C VAL A 423 16.77 -10.93 -13.41
N LEU A 424 17.22 -10.37 -12.29
CA LEU A 424 18.52 -10.68 -11.71
C LEU A 424 18.60 -12.16 -11.31
N GLY A 425 17.56 -12.68 -10.67
CA GLY A 425 17.45 -14.10 -10.36
C GLY A 425 17.52 -14.98 -11.61
N ARG A 426 16.72 -14.66 -12.64
CA ARG A 426 16.71 -15.40 -13.92
C ARG A 426 18.09 -15.46 -14.57
N ILE A 427 18.87 -14.38 -14.49
CA ILE A 427 20.23 -14.34 -15.02
C ILE A 427 21.16 -15.31 -14.28
N TRP A 428 20.94 -15.57 -13.00
CA TRP A 428 21.74 -16.49 -12.20
C TRP A 428 21.17 -17.93 -12.16
N GLY A 429 20.16 -18.22 -12.98
CA GLY A 429 19.51 -19.54 -13.01
C GLY A 429 18.49 -19.78 -11.90
N PHE A 430 18.10 -18.75 -11.14
CA PHE A 430 17.11 -18.83 -10.06
C PHE A 430 15.94 -17.86 -10.31
N SER A 431 14.82 -18.33 -10.83
CA SER A 431 13.62 -17.49 -11.00
C SER A 431 12.73 -17.57 -9.75
N LEU A 432 12.50 -16.44 -9.08
CA LEU A 432 11.57 -16.40 -7.94
C LEU A 432 10.15 -16.75 -8.41
N PHE A 433 9.78 -16.35 -9.62
CA PHE A 433 8.48 -16.64 -10.19
C PHE A 433 8.29 -18.12 -10.59
N GLU A 434 9.28 -18.78 -11.21
CA GLU A 434 9.11 -20.23 -11.47
C GLU A 434 9.30 -21.05 -10.20
N PHE A 435 10.16 -20.65 -9.25
CA PHE A 435 10.18 -21.27 -7.93
C PHE A 435 8.81 -21.12 -7.23
N ALA A 436 8.19 -19.94 -7.34
CA ALA A 436 6.83 -19.69 -6.86
C ALA A 436 5.79 -20.60 -7.54
N GLN A 437 5.89 -20.85 -8.85
CA GLN A 437 4.94 -21.70 -9.55
C GLN A 437 5.25 -23.21 -9.45
N ARG A 438 6.50 -23.61 -9.25
CA ARG A 438 6.90 -25.03 -9.19
C ARG A 438 6.73 -25.65 -7.82
N ASN A 439 7.02 -24.91 -6.74
CA ASN A 439 6.84 -25.41 -5.37
C ASN A 439 5.49 -25.00 -4.79
N SER A 440 4.81 -25.93 -4.08
CA SER A 440 3.54 -25.69 -3.37
C SER A 440 3.66 -24.55 -2.36
N LEU A 441 4.80 -24.45 -1.68
CA LEU A 441 5.15 -23.34 -0.80
C LEU A 441 5.29 -22.02 -1.55
N GLY A 442 5.94 -22.07 -2.72
CA GLY A 442 6.11 -20.92 -3.58
C GLY A 442 4.77 -20.31 -3.98
N ARG A 443 3.78 -21.15 -4.29
CA ARG A 443 2.41 -20.72 -4.60
C ARG A 443 1.72 -20.16 -3.37
N ALA A 444 1.77 -20.88 -2.24
CA ALA A 444 1.15 -20.44 -1.00
C ALA A 444 1.69 -19.07 -0.51
N ILE A 445 3.01 -18.86 -0.60
CA ILE A 445 3.65 -17.58 -0.24
C ILE A 445 3.29 -16.49 -1.25
N SER A 446 3.35 -16.79 -2.55
CA SER A 446 2.99 -15.82 -3.59
C SER A 446 1.53 -15.38 -3.49
N ASP A 447 0.61 -16.32 -3.31
CA ASP A 447 -0.83 -16.07 -3.21
C ASP A 447 -1.15 -15.30 -1.93
N SER A 448 -0.53 -15.66 -0.80
CA SER A 448 -0.71 -14.92 0.46
C SER A 448 -0.13 -13.51 0.38
N LEU A 449 1.10 -13.35 -0.14
CA LEU A 449 1.77 -12.06 -0.21
C LEU A 449 1.09 -11.11 -1.21
N SER A 450 0.62 -11.64 -2.34
CA SER A 450 -0.15 -10.87 -3.33
C SER A 450 -1.51 -10.46 -2.78
N SER A 451 -2.23 -11.35 -2.11
CA SER A 451 -3.52 -11.07 -1.48
C SER A 451 -3.39 -10.03 -0.38
N ILE A 452 -2.39 -10.17 0.50
CA ILE A 452 -2.08 -9.18 1.55
C ILE A 452 -1.74 -7.83 0.91
N GLY A 453 -0.86 -7.80 -0.10
CA GLY A 453 -0.52 -6.58 -0.82
C GLY A 453 -1.74 -5.89 -1.45
N LEU A 454 -2.64 -6.67 -2.04
CA LEU A 454 -3.88 -6.18 -2.64
C LEU A 454 -4.83 -5.61 -1.57
N ILE A 455 -4.98 -6.28 -0.42
CA ILE A 455 -5.80 -5.80 0.70
C ILE A 455 -5.29 -4.45 1.22
N PHE A 456 -3.98 -4.32 1.43
CA PHE A 456 -3.39 -3.05 1.86
C PHE A 456 -3.59 -1.94 0.82
N LEU A 457 -3.43 -2.26 -0.46
CA LEU A 457 -3.62 -1.30 -1.56
C LEU A 457 -5.07 -0.82 -1.63
N VAL A 458 -6.03 -1.75 -1.59
CA VAL A 458 -7.47 -1.44 -1.63
C VAL A 458 -7.89 -0.65 -0.39
N THR A 459 -7.47 -1.07 0.80
CA THR A 459 -7.77 -0.36 2.06
C THR A 459 -7.22 1.06 2.04
N TRP A 460 -5.97 1.22 1.57
CA TRP A 460 -5.35 2.54 1.45
C TRP A 460 -6.07 3.41 0.42
N LEU A 461 -6.45 2.86 -0.75
CA LEU A 461 -7.19 3.57 -1.78
C LEU A 461 -8.55 4.05 -1.23
N LEU A 462 -9.26 3.16 -0.55
CA LEU A 462 -10.57 3.45 0.06
C LEU A 462 -10.44 4.55 1.11
N TRP A 463 -9.40 4.49 1.96
CA TRP A 463 -9.09 5.54 2.92
C TRP A 463 -8.83 6.89 2.24
N VAL A 464 -8.05 6.93 1.17
CA VAL A 464 -7.76 8.16 0.43
C VAL A 464 -9.03 8.74 -0.18
N VAL A 465 -9.89 7.91 -0.77
CA VAL A 465 -11.18 8.36 -1.34
C VAL A 465 -12.10 8.90 -0.25
N LEU A 466 -12.26 8.19 0.87
CA LEU A 466 -13.10 8.61 2.00
C LEU A 466 -12.59 9.89 2.66
N ASP A 467 -11.30 9.97 2.96
CA ASP A 467 -10.66 11.17 3.52
C ASP A 467 -10.85 12.39 2.60
N THR A 468 -10.84 12.16 1.29
CA THR A 468 -11.06 13.20 0.28
C THR A 468 -12.52 13.63 0.25
N ALA A 469 -13.47 12.70 0.21
CA ALA A 469 -14.90 13.01 0.24
C ALA A 469 -15.29 13.82 1.49
N ILE A 470 -14.73 13.45 2.64
CA ILE A 470 -14.88 14.17 3.92
C ILE A 470 -14.32 15.59 3.83
N GLN A 471 -13.13 15.78 3.25
CA GLN A 471 -12.52 17.10 3.11
C GLN A 471 -13.20 17.98 2.05
N GLU A 472 -13.76 17.39 0.99
CA GLU A 472 -14.53 18.13 -0.01
C GLU A 472 -15.85 18.63 0.59
N ALA A 473 -16.51 17.81 1.40
CA ALA A 473 -17.72 18.20 2.13
C ALA A 473 -17.50 19.35 3.14
N LEU A 474 -16.25 19.62 3.55
CA LEU A 474 -15.89 20.74 4.42
C LEU A 474 -15.73 22.08 3.69
N LYS A 475 -15.49 22.05 2.37
CA LYS A 475 -15.23 23.28 1.64
C LYS A 475 -16.55 24.07 1.55
N PRO A 476 -16.57 25.34 1.99
CA PRO A 476 -17.75 26.16 1.81
C PRO A 476 -18.10 26.20 0.31
N PRO A 477 -19.38 26.00 -0.07
CA PRO A 477 -19.78 26.17 -1.46
C PRO A 477 -19.42 27.60 -1.90
N VAL A 478 -18.66 27.70 -2.99
CA VAL A 478 -18.02 28.94 -3.45
C VAL A 478 -19.02 29.95 -4.04
N ASN A 479 -20.33 29.66 -3.99
CA ASN A 479 -21.35 30.56 -4.52
C ASN A 479 -21.63 31.73 -3.56
N HIS A 480 -21.15 32.90 -3.97
CA HIS A 480 -21.55 34.22 -3.46
C HIS A 480 -23.08 34.33 -3.41
N ARG A 481 -23.66 34.42 -2.20
CA ARG A 481 -24.82 35.26 -1.79
C ARG A 481 -25.51 34.81 -0.50
N SER A 482 -25.14 33.70 0.12
CA SER A 482 -25.68 33.34 1.45
C SER A 482 -24.58 32.92 2.42
N GLY A 483 -24.15 33.87 3.24
CA GLY A 483 -23.08 33.74 4.21
C GLY A 483 -23.46 32.89 5.43
N ARG A 484 -23.74 31.60 5.24
CA ARG A 484 -23.66 30.63 6.34
C ARG A 484 -22.27 30.03 6.34
N GLN A 485 -21.38 30.58 7.18
CA GLN A 485 -20.14 29.90 7.56
C GLN A 485 -20.45 28.42 7.87
N PRO A 486 -19.63 27.45 7.41
CA PRO A 486 -19.79 26.06 7.83
C PRO A 486 -19.76 26.05 9.36
N SER A 487 -20.88 25.60 9.96
CA SER A 487 -21.11 25.74 11.39
C SER A 487 -19.92 25.20 12.17
N THR A 488 -19.53 25.88 13.25
CA THR A 488 -18.49 25.43 14.19
C THR A 488 -18.69 23.97 14.63
N ARG A 489 -19.92 23.45 14.58
CA ARG A 489 -20.27 22.03 14.83
C ARG A 489 -19.75 21.07 13.76
N VAL A 490 -19.74 21.44 12.48
CA VAL A 490 -19.19 20.58 11.40
C VAL A 490 -17.68 20.38 11.61
N LYS A 491 -16.98 21.42 12.10
CA LYS A 491 -15.55 21.34 12.41
C LYS A 491 -15.22 20.40 13.57
N THR A 492 -16.18 20.12 14.48
CA THR A 492 -15.96 19.21 15.62
C THR A 492 -16.46 17.79 15.36
N ILE A 493 -17.57 17.61 14.64
CA ILE A 493 -18.13 16.28 14.33
C ILE A 493 -17.29 15.53 13.29
N LEU A 494 -16.77 16.25 12.31
CA LEU A 494 -16.14 15.59 11.17
C LEU A 494 -14.80 14.89 11.48
N PRO A 495 -13.92 15.43 12.35
CA PRO A 495 -12.75 14.68 12.83
C PRO A 495 -13.13 13.37 13.54
N LEU A 496 -14.25 13.36 14.28
CA LEU A 496 -14.75 12.15 14.95
C LEU A 496 -15.20 11.11 13.92
N LEU A 497 -15.99 11.51 12.92
CA LEU A 497 -16.42 10.61 11.83
C LEU A 497 -15.23 10.04 11.05
N ARG A 498 -14.24 10.89 10.73
CA ARG A 498 -13.00 10.48 10.07
C ARG A 498 -12.24 9.43 10.88
N ASN A 499 -12.11 9.63 12.19
CA ASN A 499 -11.46 8.66 13.07
C ASN A 499 -12.26 7.37 13.18
N ALA A 500 -13.59 7.43 13.26
CA ALA A 500 -14.45 6.24 13.27
C ALA A 500 -14.28 5.40 11.99
N ILE A 501 -14.34 6.04 10.81
CA ILE A 501 -14.12 5.37 9.51
C ILE A 501 -12.72 4.76 9.44
N LYS A 502 -11.69 5.45 9.96
CA LYS A 502 -10.33 4.94 10.03
C LYS A 502 -10.25 3.65 10.85
N ILE A 503 -10.86 3.66 12.04
CA ILE A 503 -10.87 2.50 12.95
C ILE A 503 -11.55 1.32 12.26
N ILE A 504 -12.72 1.53 11.65
CA ILE A 504 -13.45 0.49 10.91
C ILE A 504 -12.58 -0.11 9.79
N LEU A 505 -11.92 0.73 8.98
CA LEU A 505 -11.04 0.26 7.91
C LEU A 505 -9.85 -0.53 8.41
N VAL A 506 -9.23 -0.10 9.50
CA VAL A 506 -8.10 -0.80 10.11
C VAL A 506 -8.54 -2.16 10.66
N VAL A 507 -9.71 -2.24 11.32
CA VAL A 507 -10.26 -3.50 11.84
C VAL A 507 -10.57 -4.47 10.70
N ILE A 508 -11.25 -4.01 9.64
CA ILE A 508 -11.54 -4.84 8.47
C ILE A 508 -10.25 -5.33 7.83
N CYS A 509 -9.29 -4.43 7.58
CA CYS A 509 -7.99 -4.79 7.01
C CYS A 509 -7.27 -5.84 7.86
N ALA A 510 -7.24 -5.67 9.19
CA ALA A 510 -6.60 -6.62 10.10
C ALA A 510 -7.27 -8.00 10.05
N ILE A 511 -8.60 -8.07 10.09
CA ILE A 511 -9.35 -9.32 10.00
C ILE A 511 -9.10 -10.00 8.65
N THR A 512 -9.18 -9.26 7.53
CA THR A 512 -8.96 -9.85 6.20
C THR A 512 -7.51 -10.32 6.02
N THR A 513 -6.52 -9.59 6.52
CA THR A 513 -5.11 -10.03 6.51
C THR A 513 -4.92 -11.30 7.34
N MET A 514 -5.54 -11.37 8.53
CA MET A 514 -5.47 -12.54 9.41
C MET A 514 -6.14 -13.77 8.80
N ALA A 515 -7.27 -13.60 8.12
CA ALA A 515 -7.94 -14.68 7.36
C ALA A 515 -7.06 -15.24 6.23
N ASN A 516 -6.34 -14.37 5.51
CA ASN A 516 -5.41 -14.81 4.45
C ASN A 516 -4.17 -15.54 4.99
N LEU A 517 -3.81 -15.32 6.26
CA LEU A 517 -2.74 -16.06 6.93
C LEU A 517 -3.18 -17.44 7.44
N GLY A 518 -4.44 -17.83 7.22
CA GLY A 518 -5.01 -19.10 7.69
C GLY A 518 -5.45 -19.07 9.16
N ILE A 519 -5.49 -17.89 9.80
CA ILE A 519 -5.96 -17.76 11.18
C ILE A 519 -7.50 -17.73 11.16
N ASN A 520 -8.13 -18.54 12.01
CA ASN A 520 -9.58 -18.55 12.14
C ASN A 520 -10.09 -17.20 12.68
N VAL A 521 -10.76 -16.44 11.83
CA VAL A 521 -11.31 -15.12 12.15
C VAL A 521 -12.73 -15.16 12.71
N ALA A 522 -13.36 -16.33 12.84
CA ALA A 522 -14.72 -16.44 13.36
C ALA A 522 -14.87 -15.84 14.78
N PRO A 523 -13.93 -16.05 15.73
CA PRO A 523 -14.02 -15.41 17.05
C PRO A 523 -13.89 -13.88 17.00
N LEU A 524 -13.02 -13.36 16.14
CA LEU A 524 -12.84 -11.91 15.93
C LEU A 524 -14.10 -11.29 15.32
N LEU A 525 -14.71 -11.98 14.35
CA LEU A 525 -15.93 -11.53 13.69
C LEU A 525 -17.14 -11.59 14.65
N ALA A 526 -17.21 -12.62 15.51
CA ALA A 526 -18.19 -12.70 16.59
C ALA A 526 -18.05 -11.56 17.59
N GLY A 527 -16.82 -11.26 18.05
CA GLY A 527 -16.53 -10.14 18.96
C GLY A 527 -16.86 -8.78 18.34
N ALA A 528 -16.47 -8.56 17.08
CA ALA A 528 -16.84 -7.36 16.32
C ALA A 528 -18.37 -7.24 16.15
N GLY A 529 -19.07 -8.36 15.97
CA GLY A 529 -20.53 -8.42 15.93
C GLY A 529 -21.19 -7.96 17.22
N VAL A 530 -20.72 -8.41 18.39
CA VAL A 530 -21.25 -7.97 19.70
C VAL A 530 -21.04 -6.47 19.92
N VAL A 531 -19.86 -5.94 19.59
CA VAL A 531 -19.60 -4.49 19.65
C VAL A 531 -20.51 -3.73 18.68
N GLY A 532 -20.71 -4.27 17.47
CA GLY A 532 -21.64 -3.73 16.48
C GLY A 532 -23.08 -3.67 16.99
N LEU A 533 -23.56 -4.73 17.65
CA LEU A 533 -24.88 -4.76 18.28
C LEU A 533 -25.01 -3.71 19.39
N ALA A 534 -24.01 -3.58 20.26
CA ALA A 534 -24.01 -2.56 21.32
C ALA A 534 -24.11 -1.14 20.76
N ILE A 535 -23.34 -0.84 19.70
CA ILE A 535 -23.41 0.46 19.01
C ILE A 535 -24.77 0.63 18.31
N GLY A 536 -25.29 -0.44 17.69
CA GLY A 536 -26.61 -0.47 17.05
C GLY A 536 -27.71 -0.09 18.03
N PHE A 537 -27.79 -0.75 19.19
CA PHE A 537 -28.75 -0.43 20.23
C PHE A 537 -28.56 0.99 20.79
N GLY A 538 -27.32 1.45 20.99
CA GLY A 538 -27.06 2.82 21.45
C GLY A 538 -27.47 3.91 20.46
N SER A 539 -27.50 3.59 19.15
CA SER A 539 -27.82 4.53 18.08
C SER A 539 -29.28 4.47 17.59
N GLN A 540 -30.06 3.49 18.05
CA GLN A 540 -31.43 3.22 17.58
C GLN A 540 -32.33 4.47 17.61
N GLN A 541 -32.29 5.24 18.71
CA GLN A 541 -33.11 6.44 18.85
C GLN A 541 -32.72 7.56 17.87
N LEU A 542 -31.43 7.68 17.54
CA LEU A 542 -30.99 8.65 16.53
C LEU A 542 -31.53 8.27 15.15
N VAL A 543 -31.50 7.00 14.79
CA VAL A 543 -32.04 6.51 13.52
C VAL A 543 -33.56 6.73 13.45
N GLN A 544 -34.28 6.42 14.52
CA GLN A 544 -35.72 6.69 14.62
C GLN A 544 -36.03 8.18 14.41
N ASP A 545 -35.33 9.07 15.11
CA ASP A 545 -35.54 10.51 14.98
C ASP A 545 -35.31 11.01 13.54
N VAL A 546 -34.28 10.52 12.86
CA VAL A 546 -33.97 10.91 11.48
C VAL A 546 -35.05 10.44 10.51
N ILE A 547 -35.50 9.19 10.64
CA ILE A 547 -36.53 8.61 9.77
C ILE A 547 -37.86 9.32 10.00
N THR A 548 -38.28 9.48 11.26
CA THR A 548 -39.54 10.19 11.59
C THR A 548 -39.48 11.66 11.14
N GLY A 549 -38.35 12.34 11.31
CA GLY A 549 -38.15 13.70 10.82
C GLY A 549 -38.26 13.81 9.30
N LEU A 550 -37.69 12.84 8.57
CA LEU A 550 -37.78 12.79 7.11
C LEU A 550 -39.25 12.62 6.66
N PHE A 551 -40.02 11.74 7.29
CA PHE A 551 -41.44 11.57 6.98
C PHE A 551 -42.27 12.83 7.26
N ILE A 552 -42.03 13.51 8.39
CA ILE A 552 -42.72 14.77 8.71
C ILE A 552 -42.51 15.83 7.61
N ILE A 553 -41.29 15.90 7.05
CA ILE A 553 -40.95 16.85 5.99
C ILE A 553 -41.55 16.43 4.64
N ILE A 554 -41.48 15.13 4.30
CA ILE A 554 -42.00 14.61 3.02
C ILE A 554 -43.52 14.68 2.97
N GLU A 555 -44.20 14.31 4.06
CA GLU A 555 -45.66 14.34 4.17
C GLU A 555 -46.19 15.75 4.48
N ASP A 556 -45.28 16.71 4.72
CA ASP A 556 -45.59 18.06 5.14
C ASP A 556 -46.63 18.07 6.27
N THR A 557 -46.38 17.32 7.35
CA THR A 557 -47.34 17.21 8.47
C THR A 557 -47.53 18.58 9.17
N PHE A 558 -46.44 19.33 9.29
CA PHE A 558 -46.40 20.71 9.76
C PHE A 558 -45.12 21.39 9.26
N SER A 559 -45.21 22.69 9.02
CA SER A 559 -44.11 23.46 8.44
C SER A 559 -43.61 24.54 9.42
N VAL A 560 -42.49 25.19 9.10
CA VAL A 560 -41.98 26.32 9.89
C VAL A 560 -43.01 27.46 9.85
N GLY A 561 -43.44 27.93 11.01
CA GLY A 561 -44.49 28.94 11.18
C GLY A 561 -45.82 28.39 11.69
N ASP A 562 -46.05 27.07 11.62
CA ASP A 562 -47.29 26.46 12.12
C ASP A 562 -47.31 26.42 13.66
N TRP A 563 -48.49 26.63 14.25
CA TRP A 563 -48.78 26.35 15.66
C TRP A 563 -49.18 24.89 15.81
N VAL A 564 -48.35 24.14 16.54
CA VAL A 564 -48.54 22.70 16.72
C VAL A 564 -48.61 22.35 18.20
N VAL A 565 -49.45 21.36 18.51
CA VAL A 565 -49.53 20.72 19.82
C VAL A 565 -48.99 19.31 19.67
N LEU A 566 -47.93 19.00 20.41
CA LEU A 566 -47.30 17.69 20.41
C LEU A 566 -47.90 16.81 21.50
N SER A 567 -47.90 15.49 21.27
CA SER A 567 -48.31 14.49 22.27
C SER A 567 -47.50 14.54 23.59
N THR A 568 -46.33 15.18 23.60
CA THR A 568 -45.51 15.39 24.80
C THR A 568 -46.08 16.48 25.73
N GLY A 569 -47.17 17.15 25.35
CA GLY A 569 -47.74 18.28 26.08
C GLY A 569 -47.03 19.61 25.79
N HIS A 570 -46.10 19.64 24.84
CA HIS A 570 -45.48 20.89 24.38
C HIS A 570 -46.28 21.45 23.21
N SER A 571 -46.66 22.71 23.30
CA SER A 571 -47.36 23.46 22.25
C SER A 571 -46.58 24.72 21.90
N GLY A 572 -46.60 25.12 20.63
CA GLY A 572 -46.02 26.38 20.22
C GLY A 572 -45.88 26.52 18.71
N THR A 573 -45.37 27.67 18.28
CA THR A 573 -45.05 27.94 16.88
C THR A 573 -43.72 27.28 16.49
N VAL A 574 -43.68 26.58 15.36
CA VAL A 574 -42.48 25.95 14.82
C VAL A 574 -41.50 27.01 14.32
N GLU A 575 -40.37 27.20 14.99
CA GLU A 575 -39.34 28.16 14.58
C GLU A 575 -38.35 27.58 13.57
N SER A 576 -37.95 26.32 13.77
CA SER A 576 -36.96 25.67 12.91
C SER A 576 -37.01 24.15 13.04
N LEU A 577 -36.70 23.48 11.94
CA LEU A 577 -36.54 22.04 11.86
C LEU A 577 -35.06 21.73 11.63
N THR A 578 -34.50 20.81 12.41
CA THR A 578 -33.19 20.21 12.14
C THR A 578 -33.39 18.80 11.59
N ILE A 579 -32.31 18.05 11.36
CA ILE A 579 -32.40 16.64 10.90
C ILE A 579 -33.02 15.73 11.98
N ARG A 580 -32.91 16.10 13.27
CA ARG A 580 -33.29 15.23 14.41
C ARG A 580 -34.37 15.82 15.31
N THR A 581 -34.46 17.15 15.39
CA THR A 581 -35.32 17.85 16.35
C THR A 581 -36.10 19.00 15.70
N VAL A 582 -37.30 19.23 16.21
CA VAL A 582 -38.09 20.44 15.99
C VAL A 582 -37.87 21.43 17.13
N ARG A 583 -37.81 22.72 16.82
CA ARG A 583 -37.86 23.79 17.82
C ARG A 583 -39.20 24.49 17.77
N LEU A 584 -39.89 24.50 18.91
CA LEU A 584 -41.18 25.16 19.12
C LEU A 584 -41.00 26.34 20.06
N ARG A 585 -41.68 27.45 19.81
CA ARG A 585 -41.80 28.56 20.76
C ARG A 585 -43.21 28.62 21.34
N ASP A 586 -43.32 28.43 22.64
CA ASP A 586 -44.59 28.52 23.37
C ASP A 586 -45.08 29.98 23.42
N GLY A 587 -46.37 30.19 23.71
CA GLY A 587 -47.00 31.51 23.88
C GLY A 587 -46.41 32.32 25.04
N LYS A 588 -45.74 31.67 26.00
CA LYS A 588 -44.94 32.31 27.06
C LYS A 588 -43.54 32.75 26.58
N GLY A 589 -43.14 32.39 25.36
CA GLY A 589 -41.86 32.72 24.77
C GLY A 589 -40.72 31.71 25.00
N PHE A 590 -40.96 30.59 25.68
CA PHE A 590 -39.94 29.54 25.88
C PHE A 590 -39.73 28.71 24.61
N VAL A 591 -38.47 28.27 24.37
CA VAL A 591 -38.13 27.40 23.23
C VAL A 591 -38.00 25.96 23.69
N HIS A 592 -38.85 25.09 23.16
CA HIS A 592 -38.80 23.64 23.35
C HIS A 592 -38.10 23.00 22.17
N SER A 593 -37.10 22.15 22.43
CA SER A 593 -36.43 21.34 21.41
C SER A 593 -36.83 19.89 21.58
N VAL A 594 -37.71 19.39 20.71
CA VAL A 594 -38.27 18.04 20.81
C VAL A 594 -37.68 17.15 19.70
N PRO A 595 -37.10 15.98 20.04
CA PRO A 595 -36.68 14.99 19.05
C PRO A 595 -37.86 14.36 18.32
N PHE A 596 -37.73 14.11 17.02
CA PHE A 596 -38.83 13.60 16.21
C PHE A 596 -39.34 12.23 16.66
N GLY A 597 -38.50 11.33 17.18
CA GLY A 597 -38.91 10.01 17.66
C GLY A 597 -39.72 10.04 18.95
N GLN A 598 -39.82 11.18 19.62
CA GLN A 598 -40.76 11.38 20.74
C GLN A 598 -42.14 11.86 20.27
N ILE A 599 -42.25 12.28 19.01
CA ILE A 599 -43.49 12.79 18.42
C ILE A 599 -44.29 11.60 17.91
N LYS A 600 -45.27 11.16 18.69
CA LYS A 600 -46.19 10.08 18.30
C LYS A 600 -47.41 10.61 17.57
N ALA A 601 -47.91 11.77 17.98
CA ALA A 601 -49.04 12.45 17.36
C ALA A 601 -48.81 13.96 17.38
N VAL A 602 -49.29 14.63 16.33
CA VAL A 602 -49.23 16.08 16.18
C VAL A 602 -50.60 16.61 15.83
N THR A 603 -51.05 17.61 16.57
CA THR A 603 -52.23 18.39 16.22
C THR A 603 -51.77 19.73 15.66
N ASN A 604 -51.95 19.91 14.36
CA ASN A 604 -51.66 21.18 13.70
C ASN A 604 -52.90 22.08 13.78
N GLN A 605 -52.80 23.19 14.52
CA GLN A 605 -53.91 24.15 14.66
C GLN A 605 -53.83 25.26 13.61
N SER A 606 -52.79 25.28 12.78
CA SER A 606 -52.49 26.28 11.75
C SER A 606 -53.06 26.00 10.36
N ARG A 607 -53.62 24.80 10.13
CA ARG A 607 -54.02 24.36 8.78
C ARG A 607 -55.50 24.56 8.46
N GLN A 608 -55.75 25.06 7.24
CA GLN A 608 -57.05 25.21 6.56
C GLN A 608 -58.09 26.09 7.29
N PHE A 609 -58.63 25.61 8.42
CA PHE A 609 -59.66 26.29 9.20
C PHE A 609 -59.61 25.84 10.66
N ALA A 610 -60.15 26.66 11.55
CA ALA A 610 -60.33 26.33 12.96
C ALA A 610 -61.75 26.69 13.41
N TYR A 611 -62.30 25.94 14.35
CA TYR A 611 -63.58 26.29 14.97
C TYR A 611 -63.35 27.11 16.24
N ALA A 612 -64.01 28.25 16.33
CA ALA A 612 -64.21 28.93 17.60
C ALA A 612 -65.44 28.31 18.25
N PHE A 613 -65.22 27.37 19.18
CA PHE A 613 -66.28 26.66 19.88
C PHE A 613 -66.64 27.37 21.18
N PHE A 614 -67.93 27.59 21.39
CA PHE A 614 -68.48 28.26 22.57
C PHE A 614 -69.32 27.26 23.36
N SER A 615 -69.04 27.16 24.65
CA SER A 615 -69.83 26.38 25.60
C SER A 615 -70.16 27.30 26.76
N VAL A 616 -71.44 27.64 26.88
CA VAL A 616 -71.92 28.65 27.82
C VAL A 616 -73.04 28.05 28.64
N GLN A 617 -72.94 28.18 29.97
CA GLN A 617 -73.89 27.60 30.89
C GLN A 617 -74.84 28.66 31.43
N PHE A 618 -76.14 28.39 31.34
CA PHE A 618 -77.23 29.24 31.83
C PHE A 618 -77.99 28.53 32.95
N THR A 619 -78.61 29.28 33.85
CA THR A 619 -79.39 28.69 34.96
C THR A 619 -80.68 28.01 34.48
N TYR A 620 -81.26 27.12 35.29
CA TYR A 620 -82.49 26.39 34.92
C TYR A 620 -83.76 27.27 34.84
N ASP A 621 -83.77 28.41 35.53
CA ASP A 621 -84.82 29.43 35.47
C ASP A 621 -84.74 30.29 34.21
N THR A 622 -83.65 30.19 33.45
CA THR A 622 -83.48 30.91 32.19
C THR A 622 -84.32 30.26 31.09
N ASP A 623 -85.05 31.08 30.32
CA ASP A 623 -85.70 30.63 29.10
C ASP A 623 -84.66 30.32 28.01
N ILE A 624 -84.68 29.08 27.52
CA ILE A 624 -83.75 28.57 26.51
C ILE A 624 -83.90 29.33 25.19
N ASP A 625 -85.13 29.67 24.79
CA ASP A 625 -85.36 30.36 23.52
C ASP A 625 -84.83 31.80 23.56
N GLU A 626 -85.01 32.50 24.69
CA GLU A 626 -84.42 33.82 24.92
C GLU A 626 -82.88 33.76 24.97
N ALA A 627 -82.30 32.74 25.61
CA ALA A 627 -80.84 32.55 25.65
C ALA A 627 -80.26 32.25 24.25
N LEU A 628 -80.94 31.42 23.44
CA LEU A 628 -80.55 31.16 22.06
C LEU A 628 -80.68 32.40 21.17
N ALA A 629 -81.70 33.23 21.39
CA ALA A 629 -81.85 34.50 20.70
C ALA A 629 -80.67 35.44 20.98
N LEU A 630 -80.26 35.57 22.25
CA LEU A 630 -79.09 36.37 22.64
C LEU A 630 -77.77 35.85 22.04
N ILE A 631 -77.60 34.53 21.96
CA ILE A 631 -76.46 33.90 21.30
C ILE A 631 -76.44 34.24 19.81
N ARG A 632 -77.58 34.15 19.12
CA ARG A 632 -77.72 34.49 17.69
C ARG A 632 -77.45 35.99 17.45
N GLU A 633 -77.99 36.86 18.28
CA GLU A 633 -77.76 38.31 18.17
C GLU A 633 -76.29 38.67 18.41
N THR A 634 -75.66 38.03 19.39
CA THR A 634 -74.21 38.19 19.63
C THR A 634 -73.41 37.73 18.42
N GLY A 635 -73.77 36.60 17.82
CA GLY A 635 -73.16 36.11 16.58
C GLY A 635 -73.33 37.07 15.40
N HIS A 636 -74.50 37.69 15.26
CA HIS A 636 -74.73 38.71 14.23
C HIS A 636 -73.79 39.91 14.42
N SER A 637 -73.66 40.40 15.66
CA SER A 637 -72.76 41.52 15.97
C SER A 637 -71.28 41.21 15.68
N ILE A 638 -70.87 39.95 15.81
CA ILE A 638 -69.51 39.48 15.46
C ILE A 638 -69.30 39.49 13.94
N THR A 639 -70.34 39.12 13.19
CA THR A 639 -70.31 39.05 11.72
C THR A 639 -70.29 40.45 11.08
N GLU A 640 -70.89 41.44 11.73
CA GLU A 640 -70.90 42.84 11.27
C GLU A 640 -69.60 43.61 11.56
N ASP A 641 -68.79 43.14 12.51
CA ASP A 641 -67.53 43.79 12.87
C ASP A 641 -66.48 43.61 11.77
N ILE A 642 -66.04 44.73 11.19
CA ILE A 642 -65.06 44.80 10.10
C ILE A 642 -63.76 44.06 10.44
N LEU A 643 -63.29 44.14 11.69
CA LEU A 643 -62.02 43.53 12.11
C LEU A 643 -62.13 42.01 12.25
N LEU A 644 -63.28 41.51 12.70
CA LEU A 644 -63.50 40.09 12.96
C LEU A 644 -64.02 39.35 11.73
N LYS A 645 -64.75 40.03 10.84
CA LYS A 645 -65.31 39.47 9.61
C LYS A 645 -64.26 38.79 8.74
N ASN A 646 -63.06 39.37 8.65
CA ASN A 646 -61.95 38.79 7.87
C ASN A 646 -61.47 37.44 8.43
N ASN A 647 -61.69 37.17 9.72
CA ASN A 647 -61.32 35.92 10.36
C ASN A 647 -62.44 34.87 10.27
N LEU A 648 -63.65 35.20 9.84
CA LEU A 648 -64.78 34.28 9.71
C LEU A 648 -64.81 33.64 8.33
N GLN A 649 -65.05 32.33 8.27
CA GLN A 649 -65.21 31.55 7.03
C GLN A 649 -66.62 30.98 6.85
N GLY A 650 -67.53 31.25 7.79
CA GLY A 650 -68.91 30.78 7.76
C GLY A 650 -69.77 31.49 8.81
N PRO A 651 -71.11 31.31 8.76
CA PRO A 651 -72.04 31.87 9.72
C PRO A 651 -71.92 31.19 11.10
N LEU A 652 -72.61 31.75 12.11
CA LEU A 652 -72.75 31.11 13.42
C LEU A 652 -73.62 29.86 13.31
N GLU A 653 -73.10 28.72 13.73
CA GLU A 653 -73.86 27.49 13.89
C GLU A 653 -74.21 27.32 15.36
N VAL A 654 -75.51 27.27 15.67
CA VAL A 654 -76.00 27.07 17.03
C VAL A 654 -76.52 25.65 17.15
N PHE A 655 -75.90 24.85 18.01
CA PHE A 655 -76.28 23.44 18.21
C PHE A 655 -77.44 23.28 19.21
N GLY A 656 -77.65 24.27 20.07
CA GLY A 656 -78.68 24.23 21.10
C GLY A 656 -78.14 23.67 22.42
N VAL A 657 -78.98 22.93 23.13
CA VAL A 657 -78.64 22.31 24.42
C VAL A 657 -77.71 21.11 24.19
N ASP A 658 -76.48 21.20 24.69
CA ASP A 658 -75.48 20.11 24.63
C ASP A 658 -75.66 19.13 25.79
N ARG A 659 -75.71 19.68 27.02
CA ARG A 659 -75.91 18.90 28.24
C ARG A 659 -76.59 19.72 29.34
N MET A 660 -77.17 19.03 30.31
CA MET A 660 -77.76 19.60 31.52
C MET A 660 -76.91 19.19 32.72
N ASP A 661 -76.31 20.17 33.41
CA ASP A 661 -75.48 19.99 34.60
C ASP A 661 -76.26 20.43 35.85
N LEU A 662 -75.83 20.02 37.05
CA LEU A 662 -76.53 20.31 38.32
C LEU A 662 -76.94 21.78 38.54
N ASN A 663 -76.17 22.71 37.99
CA ASN A 663 -76.34 24.14 38.19
C ASN A 663 -76.92 24.87 36.98
N GLY A 664 -77.26 24.17 35.90
CA GLY A 664 -77.80 24.81 34.70
C GLY A 664 -77.64 24.03 33.40
N VAL A 665 -78.17 24.62 32.32
CA VAL A 665 -78.17 24.08 30.97
C VAL A 665 -76.99 24.64 30.17
N VAL A 666 -76.21 23.77 29.54
CA VAL A 666 -75.07 24.15 28.68
C VAL A 666 -75.56 24.29 27.24
N LEU A 667 -75.47 25.51 26.71
CA LEU A 667 -75.71 25.80 25.31
C LEU A 667 -74.39 25.86 24.54
N THR A 668 -74.36 25.27 23.35
CA THR A 668 -73.17 25.29 22.50
C THR A 668 -73.44 25.92 21.14
N ALA A 669 -72.43 26.64 20.66
CA ALA A 669 -72.43 27.26 19.34
C ALA A 669 -71.00 27.34 18.81
N GLN A 670 -70.82 27.48 17.50
CA GLN A 670 -69.50 27.60 16.89
C GLN A 670 -69.47 28.55 15.70
N PHE A 671 -68.30 29.17 15.49
CA PHE A 671 -67.94 29.81 14.24
C PHE A 671 -66.84 29.03 13.53
N ARG A 672 -66.98 28.85 12.21
CA ARG A 672 -65.84 28.47 11.37
C ARG A 672 -64.98 29.70 11.12
N THR A 673 -63.70 29.61 11.49
CA THR A 673 -62.74 30.72 11.42
C THR A 673 -61.50 30.35 10.61
N SER A 674 -60.80 31.37 10.12
CA SER A 674 -59.43 31.23 9.66
C SER A 674 -58.54 30.80 10.82
N SER A 675 -57.51 30.03 10.50
CA SER A 675 -56.61 29.51 11.52
C SER A 675 -55.87 30.64 12.27
N GLY A 676 -55.82 30.53 13.60
CA GLY A 676 -55.36 31.57 14.52
C GLY A 676 -56.46 32.56 14.92
N GLY A 677 -57.45 32.76 14.05
CA GLY A 677 -58.59 33.65 14.26
C GLY A 677 -59.52 33.20 15.39
N GLN A 678 -59.59 31.90 15.69
CA GLN A 678 -60.51 31.33 16.68
C GLN A 678 -60.38 31.97 18.07
N TYR A 679 -59.17 32.36 18.48
CA TYR A 679 -58.94 32.99 19.78
C TYR A 679 -59.44 34.43 19.83
N SER A 680 -59.28 35.17 18.73
CA SER A 680 -59.75 36.55 18.61
C SER A 680 -61.28 36.61 18.60
N VAL A 681 -61.91 35.75 17.79
CA VAL A 681 -63.36 35.65 17.67
C VAL A 681 -63.97 35.17 18.98
N GLY A 682 -63.38 34.16 19.64
CA GLY A 682 -63.93 33.65 20.88
C GLY A 682 -63.83 34.59 22.07
N ARG A 683 -62.74 35.37 22.18
CA ARG A 683 -62.65 36.42 23.21
C ARG A 683 -63.71 37.50 22.98
N ALA A 684 -63.86 37.96 21.73
CA ALA A 684 -64.87 38.95 21.38
C ALA A 684 -66.31 38.44 21.61
N PHE A 685 -66.58 37.18 21.28
CA PHE A 685 -67.89 36.56 21.51
C PHE A 685 -68.23 36.49 22.99
N ASN A 686 -67.31 35.97 23.81
CA ASN A 686 -67.51 35.86 25.26
C ASN A 686 -67.71 37.24 25.91
N GLU A 687 -66.95 38.26 25.50
CA GLU A 687 -67.10 39.62 26.02
C GLU A 687 -68.46 40.22 25.67
N ARG A 688 -68.90 40.10 24.41
CA ARG A 688 -70.18 40.66 23.94
C ARG A 688 -71.37 39.90 24.50
N LEU A 689 -71.28 38.58 24.59
CA LEU A 689 -72.33 37.76 25.19
C LEU A 689 -72.50 38.11 26.68
N LYS A 690 -71.39 38.28 27.42
CA LYS A 690 -71.42 38.69 28.82
C LYS A 690 -72.16 40.02 29.00
N LYS A 691 -71.81 41.04 28.20
CA LYS A 691 -72.46 42.36 28.24
C LYS A 691 -73.95 42.30 27.94
N ARG A 692 -74.38 41.49 26.98
CA ARG A 692 -75.79 41.34 26.60
C ARG A 692 -76.61 40.61 27.65
N VAL A 693 -76.08 39.51 28.19
CA VAL A 693 -76.77 38.74 29.24
C VAL A 693 -76.90 39.57 30.51
N ASP A 694 -75.90 40.38 30.87
CA ASP A 694 -75.99 41.28 32.04
C ASP A 694 -77.06 42.37 31.90
N GLN A 695 -77.44 42.73 30.67
CA GLN A 695 -78.51 43.69 30.38
C GLN A 695 -79.89 43.03 30.31
N HIS A 696 -79.96 41.70 30.27
CA HIS A 696 -81.20 40.96 30.08
C HIS A 696 -81.82 40.53 31.43
N PRO A 697 -83.11 40.81 31.69
CA PRO A 697 -83.71 40.59 33.01
C PRO A 697 -84.00 39.12 33.35
N LYS A 698 -84.09 38.23 32.35
CA LYS A 698 -84.55 36.83 32.50
C LYS A 698 -83.49 35.77 32.19
N VAL A 699 -82.33 36.18 31.70
CA VAL A 699 -81.27 35.26 31.28
C VAL A 699 -80.10 35.45 32.22
N HIS A 700 -79.70 34.38 32.89
CA HIS A 700 -78.63 34.43 33.87
C HIS A 700 -77.61 33.34 33.58
N PHE A 701 -76.32 33.70 33.66
CA PHE A 701 -75.26 32.69 33.64
C PHE A 701 -75.37 31.81 34.88
N ALA A 702 -75.12 30.51 34.71
CA ALA A 702 -75.05 29.60 35.84
C ALA A 702 -73.98 30.08 36.82
N GLN A 703 -74.40 30.42 38.04
CA GLN A 703 -73.51 30.83 39.10
C GLN A 703 -73.23 29.62 39.99
N THR A 704 -71.95 29.35 40.24
CA THR A 704 -71.52 28.30 41.20
C THR A 704 -71.58 28.85 42.63
N TYR A 705 -72.72 29.37 43.08
CA TYR A 705 -72.93 29.57 44.51
C TYR A 705 -73.47 28.25 45.09
N PRO A 706 -72.98 27.79 46.26
CA PRO A 706 -73.64 26.71 46.98
C PRO A 706 -75.05 27.20 47.29
N GLN A 707 -76.05 26.63 46.62
CA GLN A 707 -77.43 26.87 47.00
C GLN A 707 -77.60 26.30 48.41
N MET A 708 -77.65 27.17 49.42
CA MET A 708 -78.08 26.76 50.76
C MET A 708 -79.55 26.37 50.64
N VAL A 709 -79.80 25.07 50.48
CA VAL A 709 -81.13 24.50 50.67
C VAL A 709 -81.42 24.63 52.16
N MET A 710 -82.08 25.71 52.56
CA MET A 710 -82.56 25.87 53.92
C MET A 710 -83.77 24.96 54.08
N ASN A 711 -83.57 23.80 54.71
CA ASN A 711 -84.63 22.83 54.96
C ASN A 711 -85.64 23.44 55.96
N PRO A 712 -86.91 23.70 55.60
CA PRO A 712 -87.86 24.36 56.49
C PRO A 712 -88.32 23.51 57.70
N GLY A 713 -87.75 22.32 57.92
CA GLY A 713 -88.19 21.36 58.95
C GLY A 713 -87.26 21.19 60.16
N ALA A 714 -86.15 21.92 60.27
CA ALA A 714 -85.16 21.71 61.34
C ALA A 714 -85.24 22.73 62.50
N ALA A 715 -86.44 23.21 62.83
CA ALA A 715 -86.68 23.96 64.06
C ALA A 715 -87.27 23.02 65.13
N HIS A 716 -86.48 22.78 66.18
CA HIS A 716 -86.87 22.21 67.48
C HIS A 716 -87.39 20.76 67.53
N ARG A 717 -86.47 19.81 67.74
CA ARG A 717 -86.72 18.66 68.63
C ARG A 717 -85.81 18.80 69.86
N PRO A 718 -86.34 18.96 71.09
CA PRO A 718 -85.53 18.83 72.30
C PRO A 718 -85.00 17.40 72.45
N PRO A 719 -83.82 17.19 73.05
CA PRO A 719 -83.24 15.87 73.24
C PRO A 719 -84.15 15.00 74.13
N ALA A 720 -84.44 13.79 73.68
CA ALA A 720 -85.25 12.83 74.42
C ALA A 720 -84.54 12.42 75.71
N LEU A 721 -85.27 12.46 76.83
CA LEU A 721 -84.83 11.96 78.14
C LEU A 721 -84.52 10.45 78.04
N GLU A 722 -83.32 10.08 78.47
CA GLU A 722 -82.86 8.70 78.65
C GLU A 722 -83.82 7.89 79.53
N GLY A 723 -84.16 6.68 79.07
CA GLY A 723 -84.79 5.66 79.91
C GLY A 723 -83.81 5.11 80.96
N PRO A 724 -84.30 4.53 82.07
CA PRO A 724 -83.49 4.23 83.26
C PRO A 724 -82.48 3.09 83.03
N PRO A 725 -81.38 3.05 83.80
CA PRO A 725 -80.28 2.11 83.60
C PRO A 725 -80.65 0.71 84.11
N ALA A 726 -80.38 -0.32 83.31
CA ALA A 726 -80.35 -1.71 83.77
C ALA A 726 -78.91 -2.10 84.15
N PRO A 727 -78.69 -2.69 85.35
CA PRO A 727 -77.37 -2.77 86.00
C PRO A 727 -76.51 -3.97 85.59
N ALA A 728 -75.25 -3.84 86.01
CA ALA A 728 -74.07 -4.66 85.81
C ALA A 728 -74.14 -6.16 86.18
N GLY A 729 -73.19 -6.91 85.61
CA GLY A 729 -72.72 -8.24 86.03
C GLY A 729 -72.74 -9.24 84.88
N ALA A 730 -71.65 -9.89 84.48
CA ALA A 730 -70.26 -9.95 84.93
C ALA A 730 -69.41 -10.45 83.75
#